data_AF-A0A8J1VS31-F1
#
_entry.id   AF-A0A8J1VS31-F1
#
_cell.length_a   1.000
_cell.length_b   1.000
_cell.length_c   1.000
_cell.angle_alpha   90.00
_cell.angle_beta   90.00
_cell.angle_gamma   90.00
#
_symmetry.space_group_name_H-M   'P 1'
#
loop_
_entity.id
_entity.type
_entity.pdbx_description
1 polymer ?
#
loop_
_entity_poly.entity_id
_entity_poly.type
_entity_poly.pdbx_seq_one_letter_code
_entity_poly.pdbx_strand_id
1 'polypeptide(L)'
;MPVSPAKAAQDHAALLSSLEKAADDYPKPKEVVFTYGTAGFRTKADLLPSVVFRVALLAILRSKRLNGSAIGVMVTASHNPEADNGVKLVDPSGEMLDQSWEAHATTLSNCQTTASLVSTFSSLASLLRVDLSAPASIIYARDTRPSGAELIAALEKGLGVFESSVKTLDVGITTTPILHYVVKATNDKKGEYGTPTVEGYYEKMAAAFKILVGKRGPLPTLFVDCANGVGAPALNELSKYIGEDLPLHPLNTSTNTPGALNSQCGADYVKTKQSLPPSVASSAVLAKPGSRGCSLDGDADRIVYYYQDGTKFRLLDGDKIAVMVAMFFGDLVNKTGLEGDAKLKVGVVQTAYANGNSTKYLETRKIPVTCVSTGVKHLHHAARRFDIGVYFEANGHGTVLFSPFALEKMRSAQSNSPESANAIKQLLAFSELINQAVGDALSDMLLVEIILAHRGWGAPEWDAAYNDLPNRLFKVEVPNRMMFVATDAERRLESPPGLQKMMDDSVSKYRMGRAFVRPSGTEDCVRVYAEAQSNAEVDAIGSSVIDLTIFAQSPVCYVALYTLALYISSIVYPYVTIIRWESLPVALFGRQSSKAQQQHQDVIQWRTGSNSCWDDLLAFVTTGDKLQAELASNLSDVIPIPKLGYHPPVSDAKAIIAPHAGYSYSGPVAAWSYAAIPAQKIKRVFLLGPSHHAYIHGVALSPFRSYDTPLGEIPLCLDTIAELRKTQIFREMKGDVDEEEHSLEMHLPYIRHVFQGRDDLRLVPLLVGHPSQSTLAELDKVLTRYWSDEETFFVISSDFCHWGTRFAHTPYYPNAPPPPFPVVPVQPTAMPASFEPPDLVKRFGAASKDSPIWKSIQYMDHEGMDLLRRPGENGAKEKWEAYLDRTKASSSPTSPARLIDGRS
;
A
#
# COMPACT_ATOMS: atom_id res chain seq x y z
N MET A 1 -36.34 42.43 -8.69
CA MET A 1 -36.77 42.03 -10.05
C MET A 1 -35.89 40.88 -10.50
N PRO A 2 -36.42 39.82 -11.13
CA PRO A 2 -35.57 38.78 -11.72
C PRO A 2 -34.64 39.41 -12.76
N VAL A 3 -33.36 39.04 -12.73
CA VAL A 3 -32.36 39.47 -13.70
C VAL A 3 -32.80 38.99 -15.09
N SER A 4 -32.72 39.85 -16.13
CA SER A 4 -33.09 39.42 -17.47
C SER A 4 -32.19 38.27 -17.93
N PRO A 5 -32.70 37.28 -18.71
CA PRO A 5 -31.88 36.16 -19.18
C PRO A 5 -30.60 36.59 -19.92
N ALA A 6 -30.67 37.73 -20.63
CA ALA A 6 -29.52 38.32 -21.31
C ALA A 6 -28.43 38.82 -20.34
N LYS A 7 -28.83 39.47 -19.23
CA LYS A 7 -27.89 39.91 -18.20
C LYS A 7 -27.28 38.72 -17.44
N ALA A 8 -28.07 37.69 -17.14
CA ALA A 8 -27.56 36.47 -16.51
C ALA A 8 -26.53 35.74 -17.39
N ALA A 9 -26.75 35.67 -18.71
CA ALA A 9 -25.79 35.10 -19.66
C ALA A 9 -24.50 35.94 -19.76
N GLN A 10 -24.61 37.27 -19.73
CA GLN A 10 -23.47 38.18 -19.73
C GLN A 10 -22.63 38.06 -18.46
N ASP A 11 -23.28 38.03 -17.29
CA ASP A 11 -22.62 37.87 -15.99
C ASP A 11 -21.92 36.50 -15.90
N HIS A 12 -22.53 35.45 -16.44
CA HIS A 12 -21.91 34.12 -16.54
C HIS A 12 -20.68 34.10 -17.46
N ALA A 13 -20.74 34.74 -18.63
CA ALA A 13 -19.59 34.83 -19.53
C ALA A 13 -18.43 35.63 -18.92
N ALA A 14 -18.73 36.71 -18.20
CA ALA A 14 -17.73 37.50 -17.48
C ALA A 14 -17.04 36.67 -16.39
N LEU A 15 -17.80 35.90 -15.61
CA LEU A 15 -17.26 34.98 -14.60
C LEU A 15 -16.28 33.97 -15.20
N LEU A 16 -16.65 33.33 -16.33
CA LEU A 16 -15.77 32.34 -16.96
C LEU A 16 -14.48 32.97 -17.51
N SER A 17 -14.55 34.21 -18.02
CA SER A 17 -13.36 34.94 -18.45
C SER A 17 -12.46 35.33 -17.28
N SER A 18 -13.03 35.73 -16.14
CA SER A 18 -12.26 35.98 -14.90
C SER A 18 -11.60 34.71 -14.37
N LEU A 19 -12.30 33.57 -14.44
CA LEU A 19 -11.75 32.26 -14.09
C LEU A 19 -10.58 31.87 -14.99
N GLU A 20 -10.72 32.04 -16.30
CA GLU A 20 -9.67 31.75 -17.28
C GLU A 20 -8.38 32.54 -16.97
N LYS A 21 -8.49 33.87 -16.81
CA LYS A 21 -7.35 34.72 -16.46
C LYS A 21 -6.69 34.34 -15.13
N ALA A 22 -7.48 34.02 -14.12
CA ALA A 22 -6.95 33.66 -12.80
C ALA A 22 -6.29 32.28 -12.79
N ALA A 23 -6.78 31.34 -13.60
CA ALA A 23 -6.24 29.99 -13.69
C ALA A 23 -4.87 29.93 -14.39
N ASP A 24 -4.58 30.87 -15.31
CA ASP A 24 -3.28 30.96 -15.99
C ASP A 24 -2.13 31.32 -15.03
N ASP A 25 -2.42 31.99 -13.90
CA ASP A 25 -1.44 32.26 -12.84
C ASP A 25 -1.05 30.98 -12.07
N TYR A 26 -1.86 29.92 -12.15
CA TYR A 26 -1.71 28.68 -11.38
C TYR A 26 -1.80 27.41 -12.27
N PRO A 27 -0.91 27.28 -13.26
CA PRO A 27 -0.92 26.16 -14.19
C PRO A 27 -0.65 24.83 -13.46
N LYS A 28 -1.24 23.74 -13.96
CA LYS A 28 -1.03 22.41 -13.39
C LYS A 28 0.39 21.91 -13.72
N PRO A 29 1.16 21.40 -12.74
CA PRO A 29 2.43 20.73 -13.02
C PRO A 29 2.28 19.54 -13.98
N LYS A 30 3.24 19.40 -14.92
CA LYS A 30 3.28 18.28 -15.88
C LYS A 30 3.55 16.97 -15.15
N GLU A 31 2.98 15.87 -15.65
CA GLU A 31 3.23 14.50 -15.19
C GLU A 31 2.88 14.17 -13.73
N VAL A 32 2.31 15.11 -12.97
CA VAL A 32 1.78 14.86 -11.63
C VAL A 32 0.29 14.54 -11.70
N VAL A 33 -0.14 13.50 -10.99
CA VAL A 33 -1.54 13.16 -10.77
C VAL A 33 -1.87 13.39 -9.30
N PHE A 34 -2.83 14.26 -9.03
CA PHE A 34 -3.29 14.55 -7.68
C PHE A 34 -4.48 13.65 -7.31
N THR A 35 -4.62 13.28 -6.04
CA THR A 35 -5.80 12.55 -5.55
C THR A 35 -6.21 13.15 -4.22
N TYR A 36 -7.50 13.45 -4.06
CA TYR A 36 -8.04 13.89 -2.78
C TYR A 36 -8.20 12.64 -1.88
N GLY A 37 -7.35 12.53 -0.87
CA GLY A 37 -7.37 11.41 0.07
C GLY A 37 -8.24 11.67 1.30
N THR A 38 -8.13 10.78 2.29
CA THR A 38 -8.86 10.86 3.57
C THR A 38 -8.68 12.20 4.30
N ALA A 39 -7.54 12.86 4.10
CA ALA A 39 -7.18 14.13 4.74
C ALA A 39 -6.92 15.26 3.72
N GLY A 40 -7.55 15.19 2.54
CA GLY A 40 -7.40 16.18 1.48
C GLY A 40 -6.24 15.90 0.53
N PHE A 41 -5.76 16.95 -0.15
CA PHE A 41 -4.53 16.86 -0.95
C PHE A 41 -3.32 17.09 -0.05
N ARG A 42 -2.30 16.24 -0.16
CA ARG A 42 -1.03 16.38 0.55
C ARG A 42 0.12 15.94 -0.35
N THR A 43 1.12 16.79 -0.50
CA THR A 43 2.36 16.51 -1.24
C THR A 43 3.38 17.61 -0.95
N LYS A 44 4.49 17.65 -1.69
CA LYS A 44 5.47 18.74 -1.64
C LYS A 44 4.81 20.09 -1.90
N ALA A 45 5.18 21.08 -1.09
CA ALA A 45 4.47 22.35 -1.07
C ALA A 45 4.52 23.13 -2.39
N ASP A 46 5.62 23.01 -3.13
CA ASP A 46 5.85 23.61 -4.44
C ASP A 46 4.89 23.12 -5.53
N LEU A 47 4.29 21.93 -5.36
CA LEU A 47 3.31 21.36 -6.29
C LEU A 47 1.86 21.79 -6.00
N LEU A 48 1.60 22.42 -4.86
CA LEU A 48 0.25 22.69 -4.35
C LEU A 48 -0.43 23.99 -4.77
N PRO A 49 0.24 25.09 -5.22
CA PRO A 49 -0.48 26.33 -5.56
C PRO A 49 -1.62 26.10 -6.56
N SER A 50 -1.36 25.31 -7.60
CA SER A 50 -2.35 24.91 -8.61
C SER A 50 -3.55 24.15 -8.04
N VAL A 51 -3.30 23.29 -7.05
CA VAL A 51 -4.32 22.48 -6.38
C VAL A 51 -5.16 23.35 -5.45
N VAL A 52 -4.53 24.21 -4.65
CA VAL A 52 -5.24 25.07 -3.68
C VAL A 52 -6.16 26.06 -4.39
N PHE A 53 -5.71 26.64 -5.51
CA PHE A 53 -6.57 27.46 -6.38
C PHE A 53 -7.84 26.71 -6.81
N ARG A 54 -7.70 25.45 -7.24
CA ARG A 54 -8.84 24.63 -7.71
C ARG A 54 -9.74 24.17 -6.56
N VAL A 55 -9.17 23.96 -5.36
CA VAL A 55 -9.93 23.70 -4.14
C VAL A 55 -10.77 24.90 -3.73
N ALA A 56 -10.31 26.13 -3.97
CA ALA A 56 -11.11 27.34 -3.77
C ALA A 56 -12.42 27.28 -4.57
N LEU A 57 -12.33 26.93 -5.85
CA LEU A 57 -13.48 26.81 -6.75
C LEU A 57 -14.46 25.74 -6.27
N LEU A 58 -13.95 24.60 -5.81
CA LEU A 58 -14.79 23.54 -5.26
C LEU A 58 -15.48 23.97 -3.95
N ALA A 59 -14.77 24.67 -3.06
CA ALA A 59 -15.31 25.18 -1.81
C ALA A 59 -16.49 26.13 -2.06
N ILE A 60 -16.38 26.98 -3.09
CA ILE A 60 -17.46 27.86 -3.55
C ILE A 60 -18.65 27.05 -4.04
N LEU A 61 -18.43 26.05 -4.93
CA LEU A 61 -19.51 25.18 -5.41
C LEU A 61 -20.20 24.46 -4.25
N ARG A 62 -19.44 23.99 -3.26
CA ARG A 62 -19.96 23.31 -2.07
C ARG A 62 -20.83 24.24 -1.23
N SER A 63 -20.33 25.45 -0.93
CA SER A 63 -21.09 26.45 -0.18
C SER A 63 -22.38 26.86 -0.88
N LYS A 64 -22.32 27.19 -2.18
CA LYS A 64 -23.51 27.54 -2.98
C LYS A 64 -24.51 26.39 -3.05
N ARG A 65 -24.04 25.15 -3.19
CA ARG A 65 -24.90 23.95 -3.18
C ARG A 65 -25.61 23.76 -1.84
N LEU A 66 -24.97 24.14 -0.75
CA LEU A 66 -25.51 24.09 0.61
C LEU A 66 -26.13 25.43 1.04
N ASN A 67 -26.74 26.15 0.09
CA ASN A 67 -27.49 27.39 0.34
C ASN A 67 -26.68 28.49 1.06
N GLY A 68 -25.40 28.62 0.73
CA GLY A 68 -24.50 29.64 1.27
C GLY A 68 -23.96 29.32 2.67
N SER A 69 -24.12 28.08 3.16
CA SER A 69 -23.46 27.63 4.40
C SER A 69 -21.94 27.85 4.34
N ALA A 70 -21.35 28.19 5.48
CA ALA A 70 -19.92 28.38 5.60
C ALA A 70 -19.17 27.06 5.38
N ILE A 71 -18.18 27.07 4.48
CA ILE A 71 -17.29 25.95 4.21
C ILE A 71 -15.88 26.33 4.68
N GLY A 72 -15.21 25.42 5.39
CA GLY A 72 -13.85 25.60 5.86
C GLY A 72 -12.81 25.16 4.83
N VAL A 73 -11.66 25.84 4.79
CA VAL A 73 -10.46 25.41 4.07
C VAL A 73 -9.26 25.47 5.02
N MET A 74 -8.69 24.31 5.37
CA MET A 74 -7.50 24.24 6.20
C MET A 74 -6.28 23.94 5.35
N VAL A 75 -5.28 24.82 5.38
CA VAL A 75 -3.96 24.61 4.75
C VAL A 75 -2.98 24.04 5.78
N THR A 76 -2.73 22.74 5.68
CA THR A 76 -1.81 22.01 6.57
C THR A 76 -1.50 20.62 6.01
N ALA A 77 -0.33 20.09 6.36
CA ALA A 77 -0.03 18.66 6.25
C ALA A 77 0.17 17.94 7.60
N SER A 78 -0.31 18.50 8.72
CA SER A 78 -0.35 17.82 10.03
C SER A 78 1.04 17.28 10.41
N HIS A 79 1.17 15.98 10.67
CA HIS A 79 2.40 15.26 11.03
C HIS A 79 3.48 15.15 9.93
N ASN A 80 3.20 15.52 8.67
CA ASN A 80 4.19 15.41 7.58
C ASN A 80 5.45 16.29 7.84
N PRO A 81 6.59 15.98 7.20
CA PRO A 81 7.78 16.83 7.21
C PRO A 81 7.48 18.26 6.74
N GLU A 82 8.24 19.25 7.22
CA GLU A 82 7.99 20.69 6.97
C GLU A 82 7.88 21.07 5.47
N ALA A 83 8.67 20.42 4.60
CA ALA A 83 8.66 20.69 3.15
C ALA A 83 7.37 20.28 2.42
N ASP A 84 6.53 19.45 3.04
CA ASP A 84 5.21 19.12 2.51
C ASP A 84 4.19 20.19 2.93
N ASN A 85 3.05 20.26 2.26
CA ASN A 85 1.87 20.94 2.78
C ASN A 85 0.61 20.22 2.26
N GLY A 86 -0.55 20.78 2.53
CA GLY A 86 -1.81 20.18 2.09
C GLY A 86 -2.98 21.13 2.23
N VAL A 87 -4.12 20.69 1.71
CA VAL A 87 -5.37 21.41 1.83
C VAL A 87 -6.54 20.44 2.00
N LYS A 88 -7.37 20.68 3.00
CA LYS A 88 -8.60 19.92 3.29
C LYS A 88 -9.81 20.85 3.41
N LEU A 89 -10.98 20.32 3.07
CA LEU A 89 -12.25 21.04 3.14
C LEU A 89 -13.06 20.56 4.33
N VAL A 90 -13.75 21.50 4.98
CA VAL A 90 -14.59 21.29 6.15
C VAL A 90 -16.03 21.65 5.80
N ASP A 91 -16.94 20.70 5.99
CA ASP A 91 -18.37 20.88 5.73
C ASP A 91 -19.08 21.57 6.90
N PRO A 92 -20.34 22.02 6.73
CA PRO A 92 -20.98 22.98 7.64
C PRO A 92 -21.09 22.54 9.09
N SER A 93 -21.22 21.24 9.38
CA SER A 93 -21.29 20.75 10.78
C SER A 93 -19.91 20.57 11.40
N GLY A 94 -18.87 21.10 10.76
CA GLY A 94 -17.47 20.98 11.16
C GLY A 94 -16.86 19.62 10.82
N GLU A 95 -17.56 18.77 10.07
CA GLU A 95 -17.00 17.48 9.63
C GLU A 95 -16.09 17.65 8.41
N MET A 96 -15.33 16.61 8.08
CA MET A 96 -14.59 16.55 6.83
C MET A 96 -15.54 16.57 5.62
N LEU A 97 -15.06 17.05 4.47
CA LEU A 97 -15.80 17.02 3.20
C LEU A 97 -16.48 15.67 2.94
N ASP A 98 -17.76 15.73 2.55
CA ASP A 98 -18.53 14.58 2.07
C ASP A 98 -17.77 13.78 1.01
N GLN A 99 -17.70 12.46 1.21
CA GLN A 99 -16.94 11.56 0.34
C GLN A 99 -17.38 11.64 -1.13
N SER A 100 -18.66 11.94 -1.40
CA SER A 100 -19.16 12.06 -2.77
C SER A 100 -18.55 13.26 -3.51
N TRP A 101 -17.88 14.19 -2.83
CA TRP A 101 -17.26 15.38 -3.39
C TRP A 101 -15.75 15.24 -3.64
N GLU A 102 -15.10 14.22 -3.10
CA GLU A 102 -13.66 13.99 -3.26
C GLU A 102 -13.26 13.74 -4.72
N ALA A 103 -14.11 13.03 -5.46
CA ALA A 103 -13.91 12.78 -6.88
C ALA A 103 -13.97 14.08 -7.70
N HIS A 104 -14.84 15.03 -7.30
CA HIS A 104 -14.92 16.35 -7.94
C HIS A 104 -13.66 17.18 -7.66
N ALA A 105 -13.14 17.15 -6.44
CA ALA A 105 -11.86 17.76 -6.09
C ALA A 105 -10.73 17.19 -6.96
N THR A 106 -10.64 15.86 -7.01
CA THR A 106 -9.65 15.14 -7.80
C THR A 106 -9.75 15.48 -9.30
N THR A 107 -10.96 15.57 -9.84
CA THR A 107 -11.20 15.89 -11.25
C THR A 107 -10.73 17.31 -11.58
N LEU A 108 -11.13 18.31 -10.77
CA LEU A 108 -10.70 19.70 -10.97
C LEU A 108 -9.18 19.83 -10.89
N SER A 109 -8.56 19.27 -9.85
CA SER A 109 -7.11 19.29 -9.61
C SER A 109 -6.28 18.66 -10.73
N ASN A 110 -6.86 17.77 -11.53
CA ASN A 110 -6.16 17.10 -12.63
C ASN A 110 -6.44 17.66 -14.03
N CYS A 111 -7.23 18.74 -14.15
CA CYS A 111 -7.42 19.45 -15.42
C CYS A 111 -6.09 20.01 -15.94
N GLN A 112 -5.65 19.54 -17.12
CA GLN A 112 -4.31 19.80 -17.66
C GLN A 112 -4.15 21.23 -18.22
N THR A 113 -5.23 21.79 -18.75
CA THR A 113 -5.24 23.13 -19.37
C THR A 113 -6.29 24.01 -18.75
N THR A 114 -6.11 25.34 -18.82
CA THR A 114 -7.11 26.33 -18.38
C THR A 114 -8.46 26.09 -19.04
N ALA A 115 -8.49 25.86 -20.36
CA ALA A 115 -9.72 25.54 -21.09
C ALA A 115 -10.42 24.28 -20.52
N SER A 116 -9.67 23.22 -20.22
CA SER A 116 -10.24 22.01 -19.60
C SER A 116 -10.77 22.27 -18.19
N LEU A 117 -10.10 23.13 -17.41
CA LEU A 117 -10.55 23.51 -16.06
C LEU A 117 -11.87 24.28 -16.11
N VAL A 118 -11.96 25.31 -16.97
CA VAL A 118 -13.17 26.14 -17.14
C VAL A 118 -14.34 25.26 -17.60
N SER A 119 -14.13 24.41 -18.61
CA SER A 119 -15.14 23.48 -19.10
C SER A 119 -15.61 22.49 -18.03
N THR A 120 -14.67 21.92 -17.28
CA THR A 120 -14.97 20.98 -16.17
C THR A 120 -15.71 21.67 -15.05
N PHE A 121 -15.30 22.88 -14.66
CA PHE A 121 -15.96 23.69 -13.64
C PHE A 121 -17.43 23.97 -14.00
N SER A 122 -17.70 24.45 -15.22
CA SER A 122 -19.06 24.71 -15.70
C SER A 122 -19.91 23.43 -15.77
N SER A 123 -19.31 22.32 -16.19
CA SER A 123 -19.96 21.01 -16.24
C SER A 123 -20.32 20.52 -14.84
N LEU A 124 -19.42 20.67 -13.86
CA LEU A 124 -19.68 20.32 -12.46
C LEU A 124 -20.76 21.21 -11.84
N ALA A 125 -20.73 22.51 -12.06
CA ALA A 125 -21.77 23.42 -11.58
C ALA A 125 -23.16 23.01 -12.10
N SER A 126 -23.24 22.64 -13.38
CA SER A 126 -24.48 22.17 -14.01
C SER A 126 -24.92 20.81 -13.45
N LEU A 127 -24.00 19.83 -13.38
CA LEU A 127 -24.25 18.48 -12.87
C LEU A 127 -24.76 18.50 -11.42
N LEU A 128 -24.11 19.31 -10.58
CA LEU A 128 -24.43 19.47 -9.16
C LEU A 128 -25.62 20.41 -8.93
N ARG A 129 -26.19 21.00 -9.99
CA ARG A 129 -27.28 21.96 -9.96
C ARG A 129 -26.99 23.11 -9.00
N VAL A 130 -25.82 23.73 -9.18
CA VAL A 130 -25.36 24.86 -8.39
C VAL A 130 -25.70 26.15 -9.13
N ASP A 131 -26.45 27.03 -8.48
CA ASP A 131 -26.61 28.40 -8.93
C ASP A 131 -25.34 29.19 -8.63
N LEU A 132 -24.57 29.52 -9.68
CA LEU A 132 -23.32 30.26 -9.54
C LEU A 132 -23.52 31.71 -9.04
N SER A 133 -24.73 32.26 -9.15
CA SER A 133 -25.07 33.59 -8.64
C SER A 133 -25.41 33.61 -7.14
N ALA A 134 -25.73 32.45 -6.55
CA ALA A 134 -26.06 32.33 -5.14
C ALA A 134 -24.87 32.75 -4.24
N PRO A 135 -25.10 33.31 -3.04
CA PRO A 135 -24.00 33.65 -2.14
C PRO A 135 -23.24 32.40 -1.66
N ALA A 136 -21.95 32.55 -1.43
CA ALA A 136 -21.09 31.56 -0.78
C ALA A 136 -20.41 32.17 0.45
N SER A 137 -20.05 31.35 1.42
CA SER A 137 -19.29 31.75 2.60
C SER A 137 -18.13 30.78 2.79
N ILE A 138 -16.91 31.29 2.81
CA ILE A 138 -15.68 30.50 2.94
C ILE A 138 -14.88 31.01 4.14
N ILE A 139 -14.51 30.10 5.03
CA ILE A 139 -13.67 30.37 6.20
C ILE A 139 -12.38 29.60 6.00
N TYR A 140 -11.22 30.20 6.22
CA TYR A 140 -9.97 29.49 6.00
C TYR A 140 -8.91 29.84 7.03
N ALA A 141 -7.96 28.92 7.18
CA ALA A 141 -6.84 29.02 8.10
C ALA A 141 -5.66 28.24 7.57
N ARG A 142 -4.50 28.44 8.20
CA ARG A 142 -3.28 27.66 7.96
C ARG A 142 -2.53 27.31 9.24
N ASP A 143 -1.65 26.32 9.15
CA ASP A 143 -0.64 26.05 10.18
C ASP A 143 0.60 26.97 10.03
N THR A 144 1.69 26.64 10.73
CA THR A 144 2.95 27.40 10.75
C THR A 144 3.89 27.08 9.58
N ARG A 145 3.51 26.25 8.60
CA ARG A 145 4.40 25.88 7.49
C ARG A 145 4.82 27.12 6.68
N PRO A 146 6.11 27.22 6.28
CA PRO A 146 6.61 28.38 5.51
C PRO A 146 5.84 28.63 4.22
N SER A 147 5.44 27.56 3.50
CA SER A 147 4.67 27.64 2.26
C SER A 147 3.21 28.11 2.44
N GLY A 148 2.71 28.17 3.68
CA GLY A 148 1.31 28.48 3.94
C GLY A 148 0.88 29.84 3.40
N ALA A 149 1.75 30.86 3.42
CA ALA A 149 1.42 32.19 2.92
C ALA A 149 1.18 32.19 1.39
N GLU A 150 2.02 31.50 0.63
CA GLU A 150 1.87 31.34 -0.82
C GLU A 150 0.61 30.55 -1.18
N LEU A 151 0.32 29.48 -0.43
CA LEU A 151 -0.87 28.67 -0.66
C LEU A 151 -2.16 29.43 -0.32
N ILE A 152 -2.16 30.27 0.72
CA ILE A 152 -3.29 31.17 1.01
C ILE A 152 -3.48 32.18 -0.13
N ALA A 153 -2.40 32.75 -0.70
CA ALA A 153 -2.52 33.64 -1.86
C ALA A 153 -3.16 32.93 -3.08
N ALA A 154 -2.82 31.65 -3.30
CA ALA A 154 -3.45 30.84 -4.34
C ALA A 154 -4.95 30.58 -4.05
N LEU A 155 -5.30 30.31 -2.79
CA LEU A 155 -6.68 30.15 -2.34
C LEU A 155 -7.47 31.44 -2.60
N GLU A 156 -6.98 32.57 -2.12
CA GLU A 156 -7.62 33.89 -2.25
C GLU A 156 -7.79 34.30 -3.71
N LYS A 157 -6.83 33.99 -4.59
CA LYS A 157 -7.00 34.21 -6.03
C LYS A 157 -8.20 33.44 -6.57
N GLY A 158 -8.34 32.16 -6.20
CA GLY A 158 -9.47 31.34 -6.62
C GLY A 158 -10.81 31.84 -6.05
N LEU A 159 -10.82 32.31 -4.80
CA LEU A 159 -12.00 32.92 -4.17
C LEU A 159 -12.39 34.24 -4.85
N GLY A 160 -11.40 35.05 -5.24
CA GLY A 160 -11.58 36.35 -5.88
C GLY A 160 -12.25 36.30 -7.27
N VAL A 161 -12.28 35.14 -7.93
CA VAL A 161 -12.96 34.95 -9.23
C VAL A 161 -14.45 35.29 -9.15
N PHE A 162 -15.07 35.11 -7.98
CA PHE A 162 -16.51 35.29 -7.75
C PHE A 162 -16.87 36.61 -7.07
N GLU A 163 -15.88 37.50 -6.89
CA GLU A 163 -16.00 38.85 -6.33
C GLU A 163 -16.96 38.93 -5.14
N SER A 164 -17.96 39.83 -5.20
CA SER A 164 -18.92 40.12 -4.13
C SER A 164 -19.87 38.97 -3.78
N SER A 165 -19.92 37.88 -4.57
CA SER A 165 -20.79 36.74 -4.28
C SER A 165 -20.19 35.75 -3.27
N VAL A 166 -18.94 35.93 -2.86
CA VAL A 166 -18.27 35.10 -1.85
C VAL A 166 -17.89 35.96 -0.65
N LYS A 167 -18.46 35.64 0.50
CA LYS A 167 -18.01 36.15 1.79
C LYS A 167 -16.82 35.32 2.27
N THR A 168 -15.72 35.96 2.65
CA THR A 168 -14.54 35.28 3.18
C THR A 168 -14.26 35.67 4.62
N LEU A 169 -13.66 34.76 5.38
CA LEU A 169 -13.07 35.00 6.69
C LEU A 169 -11.73 34.27 6.78
N ASP A 170 -10.64 35.05 6.82
CA ASP A 170 -9.32 34.53 7.18
C ASP A 170 -9.20 34.46 8.71
N VAL A 171 -9.07 33.25 9.25
CA VAL A 171 -8.83 33.01 10.68
C VAL A 171 -7.33 33.12 11.01
N GLY A 172 -6.47 33.15 10.00
CA GLY A 172 -5.02 33.29 10.15
C GLY A 172 -4.33 31.97 10.49
N ILE A 173 -3.30 32.06 11.33
CA ILE A 173 -2.52 30.91 11.78
C ILE A 173 -3.20 30.31 13.01
N THR A 174 -3.79 29.12 12.88
CA THR A 174 -4.48 28.45 13.98
C THR A 174 -4.42 26.92 13.83
N THR A 175 -4.92 26.20 14.83
CA THR A 175 -4.98 24.73 14.80
C THR A 175 -6.11 24.25 13.88
N THR A 176 -5.98 23.03 13.35
CA THR A 176 -7.07 22.39 12.59
C THR A 176 -8.39 22.42 13.38
N PRO A 177 -8.44 21.99 14.66
CA PRO A 177 -9.70 21.94 15.40
C PRO A 177 -10.38 23.30 15.61
N ILE A 178 -9.60 24.39 15.76
CA ILE A 178 -10.15 25.73 15.90
C ILE A 178 -10.87 26.17 14.61
N LEU A 179 -10.30 25.90 13.43
CA LEU A 179 -11.01 26.18 12.17
C LEU A 179 -12.34 25.40 12.10
N HIS A 180 -12.31 24.11 12.44
CA HIS A 180 -13.52 23.27 12.45
C HIS A 180 -14.57 23.79 13.43
N TYR A 181 -14.14 24.27 14.60
CA TYR A 181 -15.01 24.94 15.57
C TYR A 181 -15.66 26.19 14.97
N VAL A 182 -14.88 27.09 14.38
CA VAL A 182 -15.39 28.36 13.81
C VAL A 182 -16.38 28.08 12.66
N VAL A 183 -16.11 27.10 11.80
CA VAL A 183 -17.02 26.67 10.73
C VAL A 183 -18.35 26.18 11.30
N LYS A 184 -18.30 25.28 12.30
CA LYS A 184 -19.51 24.73 12.91
C LYS A 184 -20.32 25.79 13.65
N ALA A 185 -19.65 26.63 14.44
CA ALA A 185 -20.27 27.74 15.17
C ALA A 185 -20.92 28.75 14.22
N THR A 186 -20.28 29.06 13.08
CA THR A 186 -20.84 29.99 12.07
C THR A 186 -22.11 29.44 11.43
N ASN A 187 -22.20 28.12 11.23
CA ASN A 187 -23.36 27.47 10.64
C ASN A 187 -24.47 27.14 11.65
N ASP A 188 -24.20 27.21 12.95
CA ASP A 188 -25.21 26.99 13.97
C ASP A 188 -26.12 28.21 14.12
N LYS A 189 -27.26 28.16 13.41
CA LYS A 189 -28.27 29.22 13.40
C LYS A 189 -28.91 29.48 14.76
N LYS A 190 -28.83 28.54 15.70
CA LYS A 190 -29.39 28.71 17.05
C LYS A 190 -28.41 29.35 18.03
N GLY A 191 -27.11 29.38 17.69
CA GLY A 191 -26.05 29.87 18.58
C GLY A 191 -25.87 29.01 19.83
N GLU A 192 -26.26 27.74 19.79
CA GLU A 192 -26.12 26.79 20.88
C GLU A 192 -24.71 26.18 20.96
N TYR A 193 -23.98 26.12 19.84
CA TYR A 193 -22.66 25.50 19.77
C TYR A 193 -21.54 26.37 20.34
N GLY A 194 -21.67 27.70 20.23
CA GLY A 194 -20.69 28.66 20.75
C GLY A 194 -20.46 29.85 19.83
N THR A 195 -19.72 30.84 20.32
CA THR A 195 -19.38 32.05 19.57
C THR A 195 -18.43 31.70 18.41
N PRO A 196 -18.69 32.14 17.16
CA PRO A 196 -17.93 31.75 15.98
C PRO A 196 -16.61 32.51 15.81
N THR A 197 -15.77 32.50 16.85
CA THR A 197 -14.44 33.12 16.84
C THR A 197 -13.41 32.22 17.53
N VAL A 198 -12.13 32.55 17.35
CA VAL A 198 -11.03 31.84 18.03
C VAL A 198 -11.12 32.03 19.54
N GLU A 199 -11.48 33.22 20.00
CA GLU A 199 -11.71 33.53 21.42
C GLU A 199 -12.88 32.71 21.97
N GLY A 200 -13.98 32.60 21.21
CA GLY A 200 -15.14 31.81 21.58
C GLY A 200 -14.83 30.33 21.82
N TYR A 201 -13.87 29.77 21.07
CA TYR A 201 -13.37 28.42 21.30
C TYR A 201 -12.70 28.28 22.68
N TYR A 202 -11.79 29.20 23.03
CA TYR A 202 -11.10 29.17 24.32
C TYR A 202 -12.06 29.42 25.49
N GLU A 203 -12.98 30.38 25.36
CA GLU A 203 -14.01 30.66 26.35
C GLU A 203 -14.88 29.44 26.63
N LYS A 204 -15.36 28.78 25.56
CA LYS A 204 -16.19 27.57 25.66
C LYS A 204 -15.47 26.46 26.41
N MET A 205 -14.26 26.11 25.98
CA MET A 205 -13.51 25.02 26.61
C MET A 205 -13.15 25.33 28.05
N ALA A 206 -12.68 26.55 28.35
CA ALA A 206 -12.31 26.93 29.70
C ALA A 206 -13.51 26.98 30.65
N ALA A 207 -14.68 27.43 30.19
CA ALA A 207 -15.91 27.40 30.97
C ALA A 207 -16.31 25.97 31.33
N ALA A 208 -16.31 25.05 30.36
CA ALA A 208 -16.60 23.64 30.59
C ALA A 208 -15.56 22.99 31.52
N PHE A 209 -14.27 23.28 31.31
CA PHE A 209 -13.17 22.78 32.13
C PHE A 209 -13.33 23.17 33.60
N LYS A 210 -13.59 24.45 33.88
CA LYS A 210 -13.77 24.96 35.26
C LYS A 210 -14.94 24.29 35.98
N ILE A 211 -16.04 24.03 35.26
CA ILE A 211 -17.19 23.28 35.80
C ILE A 211 -16.79 21.86 36.17
N LEU A 212 -16.03 21.19 35.30
CA LEU A 212 -15.69 19.78 35.42
C LEU A 212 -14.59 19.51 36.46
N VAL A 213 -13.57 20.36 36.54
CA VAL A 213 -12.53 20.30 37.58
C VAL A 213 -13.12 20.63 38.95
N GLY A 214 -13.91 21.70 39.02
CA GLY A 214 -14.48 22.18 40.28
C GLY A 214 -13.40 22.43 41.33
N LYS A 215 -13.54 21.84 42.51
CA LYS A 215 -12.58 22.01 43.63
C LYS A 215 -11.37 21.07 43.59
N ARG A 216 -11.12 20.38 42.48
CA ARG A 216 -9.98 19.45 42.35
C ARG A 216 -8.68 20.12 41.93
N GLY A 217 -8.74 21.39 41.50
CA GLY A 217 -7.56 22.18 41.16
C GLY A 217 -6.80 22.70 42.40
N PRO A 218 -5.53 23.10 42.24
CA PRO A 218 -4.73 23.02 41.01
C PRO A 218 -4.32 21.56 40.70
N LEU A 219 -4.47 21.16 39.44
CA LEU A 219 -4.03 19.85 38.96
C LEU A 219 -2.50 19.80 38.85
N PRO A 220 -1.88 18.60 38.85
CA PRO A 220 -0.43 18.49 38.68
C PRO A 220 0.03 19.00 37.31
N THR A 221 1.18 19.67 37.26
CA THR A 221 1.76 20.23 36.03
C THR A 221 1.83 19.20 34.90
N LEU A 222 1.42 19.62 33.70
CA LEU A 222 1.52 18.83 32.48
C LEU A 222 2.57 19.43 31.54
N PHE A 223 3.48 18.59 31.06
CA PHE A 223 4.48 18.97 30.07
C PHE A 223 3.98 18.65 28.66
N VAL A 224 3.85 19.66 27.81
CA VAL A 224 3.23 19.50 26.49
C VAL A 224 4.26 19.74 25.39
N ASP A 225 4.66 18.70 24.69
CA ASP A 225 5.44 18.80 23.46
C ASP A 225 4.53 19.27 22.32
N CYS A 226 4.75 20.51 21.87
CA CYS A 226 3.94 21.16 20.85
C CYS A 226 4.46 20.93 19.41
N ALA A 227 5.39 20.00 19.21
CA ALA A 227 5.93 19.61 17.90
C ALA A 227 6.56 20.76 17.07
N ASN A 228 6.91 21.87 17.71
CA ASN A 228 7.25 23.15 17.07
C ASN A 228 6.16 23.64 16.10
N GLY A 229 4.91 23.21 16.28
CA GLY A 229 3.77 23.51 15.43
C GLY A 229 2.84 24.57 16.01
N VAL A 230 1.71 24.78 15.32
CA VAL A 230 0.71 25.81 15.68
C VAL A 230 0.01 25.54 17.02
N GLY A 231 0.11 24.31 17.54
CA GLY A 231 -0.33 23.97 18.90
C GLY A 231 0.38 24.78 20.00
N ALA A 232 1.62 25.23 19.79
CA ALA A 232 2.36 26.01 20.79
C ALA A 232 1.70 27.38 21.11
N PRO A 233 1.46 28.27 20.12
CA PRO A 233 0.75 29.53 20.40
C PRO A 233 -0.69 29.30 20.88
N ALA A 234 -1.39 28.27 20.37
CA ALA A 234 -2.75 27.97 20.80
C ALA A 234 -2.82 27.49 22.26
N LEU A 235 -1.88 26.66 22.70
CA LEU A 235 -1.76 26.22 24.10
C LEU A 235 -1.43 27.39 25.04
N ASN A 236 -0.54 28.29 24.60
CA ASN A 236 -0.21 29.52 25.34
C ASN A 236 -1.41 30.47 25.48
N GLU A 237 -2.30 30.50 24.50
CA GLU A 237 -3.53 31.29 24.60
C GLU A 237 -4.53 30.61 25.53
N LEU A 238 -4.78 29.31 25.33
CA LEU A 238 -5.68 28.51 26.18
C LEU A 238 -5.29 28.58 27.67
N SER A 239 -4.00 28.54 27.99
CA SER A 239 -3.51 28.59 29.37
C SER A 239 -3.94 29.86 30.12
N LYS A 240 -4.15 30.98 29.43
CA LYS A 240 -4.66 32.24 30.00
C LYS A 240 -6.11 32.11 30.49
N TYR A 241 -6.92 31.30 29.80
CA TYR A 241 -8.32 31.06 30.15
C TYR A 241 -8.48 30.01 31.24
N ILE A 242 -7.60 28.99 31.23
CA ILE A 242 -7.56 27.92 32.22
C ILE A 242 -6.98 28.42 33.56
N GLY A 243 -5.95 29.26 33.53
CA GLY A 243 -5.29 29.78 34.72
C GLY A 243 -4.49 28.74 35.49
N GLU A 244 -4.41 28.88 36.81
CA GLU A 244 -3.61 28.00 37.67
C GLU A 244 -4.26 26.64 37.95
N ASP A 245 -5.52 26.44 37.53
CA ASP A 245 -6.25 25.19 37.73
C ASP A 245 -5.56 23.98 37.05
N LEU A 246 -4.82 24.21 35.97
CA LEU A 246 -3.93 23.24 35.33
C LEU A 246 -2.67 23.95 34.82
N PRO A 247 -1.53 23.85 35.53
CA PRO A 247 -0.28 24.40 35.07
C PRO A 247 0.22 23.67 33.82
N LEU A 248 0.26 24.37 32.68
CA LEU A 248 0.73 23.86 31.40
C LEU A 248 2.16 24.34 31.13
N HIS A 249 3.07 23.41 30.86
CA HIS A 249 4.46 23.72 30.51
C HIS A 249 4.76 23.33 29.05
N PRO A 250 4.71 24.28 28.10
CA PRO A 250 4.96 23.99 26.70
C PRO A 250 6.44 23.64 26.46
N LEU A 251 6.69 22.68 25.59
CA LEU A 251 7.99 22.20 25.12
C LEU A 251 7.98 22.16 23.59
N ASN A 252 9.15 22.23 22.96
CA ASN A 252 9.28 22.25 21.49
C ASN A 252 8.34 23.29 20.87
N THR A 253 8.64 24.57 21.12
CA THR A 253 7.79 25.71 20.73
C THR A 253 8.39 26.58 19.62
N SER A 254 9.39 26.06 18.90
CA SER A 254 10.19 26.82 17.92
C SER A 254 9.48 26.95 16.57
N THR A 255 8.30 27.60 16.53
CA THR A 255 7.42 27.66 15.35
C THR A 255 7.99 28.39 14.13
N ASN A 256 9.02 29.21 14.35
CA ASN A 256 9.65 30.03 13.31
C ASN A 256 11.03 29.52 12.91
N THR A 257 11.47 28.38 13.45
CA THR A 257 12.79 27.80 13.14
C THR A 257 12.64 26.83 11.96
N PRO A 258 13.27 27.10 10.80
CA PRO A 258 13.19 26.21 9.65
C PRO A 258 13.65 24.79 9.98
N GLY A 259 12.89 23.80 9.54
CA GLY A 259 13.12 22.38 9.75
C GLY A 259 12.77 21.88 11.16
N ALA A 260 12.19 22.71 12.04
CA ALA A 260 11.86 22.31 13.40
C ALA A 260 10.51 21.58 13.51
N LEU A 261 9.55 21.91 12.64
CA LEU A 261 8.20 21.35 12.66
C LEU A 261 8.22 19.81 12.56
N ASN A 262 7.64 19.13 13.55
CA ASN A 262 7.61 17.66 13.68
C ASN A 262 8.99 16.97 13.67
N SER A 263 10.08 17.73 13.84
CA SER A 263 11.44 17.19 13.73
C SER A 263 11.85 16.53 15.05
N GLN A 264 11.86 15.19 15.05
CA GLN A 264 12.20 14.37 16.22
C GLN A 264 11.34 14.65 17.48
N CYS A 265 10.12 15.15 17.27
CA CYS A 265 9.16 15.47 18.32
C CYS A 265 7.73 15.35 17.78
N GLY A 266 6.74 15.53 18.64
CA GLY A 266 5.32 15.47 18.30
C GLY A 266 4.72 14.07 18.37
N ALA A 267 3.39 14.01 18.29
CA ALA A 267 2.62 12.80 18.54
C ALA A 267 3.02 11.62 17.63
N ASP A 268 3.25 11.89 16.34
CA ASP A 268 3.66 10.87 15.36
C ASP A 268 5.04 10.30 15.68
N TYR A 269 6.01 11.15 16.06
CA TYR A 269 7.33 10.68 16.49
C TYR A 269 7.22 9.78 17.72
N VAL A 270 6.52 10.24 18.76
CA VAL A 270 6.38 9.49 20.01
C VAL A 270 5.66 8.16 19.79
N LYS A 271 4.59 8.15 19.00
CA LYS A 271 3.85 6.92 18.69
C LYS A 271 4.68 5.94 17.86
N THR A 272 5.37 6.42 16.83
CA THR A 272 6.08 5.54 15.88
C THR A 272 7.43 5.07 16.41
N LYS A 273 8.15 5.90 17.18
CA LYS A 273 9.43 5.55 17.80
C LYS A 273 9.28 4.89 19.16
N GLN A 274 8.12 5.05 19.81
CA GLN A 274 7.86 4.59 21.17
C GLN A 274 8.99 5.02 22.13
N SER A 275 9.35 6.29 22.04
CA SER A 275 10.39 6.91 22.85
C SER A 275 10.06 8.36 23.15
N LEU A 276 10.70 8.91 24.19
CA LEU A 276 10.67 10.35 24.43
C LEU A 276 11.30 11.11 23.24
N PRO A 277 10.80 12.30 22.89
CA PRO A 277 11.54 13.22 22.03
C PRO A 277 12.92 13.50 22.64
N PRO A 278 14.01 13.55 21.86
CA PRO A 278 15.36 13.73 22.40
C PRO A 278 15.51 15.01 23.23
N SER A 279 14.80 16.09 22.86
CA SER A 279 14.76 17.35 23.61
C SER A 279 14.10 17.20 24.98
N VAL A 280 13.05 16.38 25.08
CA VAL A 280 12.35 16.08 26.34
C VAL A 280 13.16 15.14 27.21
N ALA A 281 13.81 14.14 26.62
CA ALA A 281 14.72 13.25 27.35
C ALA A 281 15.89 14.04 27.97
N SER A 282 16.48 14.97 27.20
CA SER A 282 17.62 15.77 27.64
C SER A 282 17.28 16.80 28.72
N SER A 283 16.04 17.31 28.76
CA SER A 283 15.62 18.27 29.78
C SER A 283 15.32 17.63 31.13
N ALA A 284 15.18 16.30 31.19
CA ALA A 284 14.85 15.53 32.40
C ALA A 284 13.57 15.97 33.12
N VAL A 285 12.68 16.72 32.47
CA VAL A 285 11.43 17.24 33.06
C VAL A 285 10.48 16.13 33.53
N LEU A 286 10.59 14.94 32.93
CA LEU A 286 9.82 13.75 33.30
C LEU A 286 10.56 12.81 34.27
N ALA A 287 11.77 13.16 34.73
CA ALA A 287 12.53 12.32 35.66
C ALA A 287 11.93 12.30 37.07
N LYS A 288 11.14 13.33 37.44
CA LYS A 288 10.43 13.38 38.71
C LYS A 288 9.28 12.35 38.71
N PRO A 289 9.19 11.45 39.71
CA PRO A 289 8.08 10.52 39.82
C PRO A 289 6.72 11.24 39.82
N GLY A 290 5.77 10.70 39.06
CA GLY A 290 4.44 11.28 38.90
C GLY A 290 4.32 12.36 37.82
N SER A 291 5.43 12.82 37.23
CA SER A 291 5.38 13.66 36.03
C SER A 291 4.81 12.89 34.84
N ARG A 292 3.99 13.55 34.03
CA ARG A 292 3.48 13.04 32.76
C ARG A 292 3.68 14.08 31.67
N GLY A 293 3.90 13.61 30.46
CA GLY A 293 3.96 14.44 29.26
C GLY A 293 2.89 14.02 28.27
N CYS A 294 2.57 14.93 27.35
CA CYS A 294 1.84 14.61 26.14
C CYS A 294 2.49 15.31 24.95
N SER A 295 2.31 14.76 23.75
CA SER A 295 2.74 15.37 22.50
C SER A 295 1.54 15.66 21.63
N LEU A 296 1.48 16.87 21.10
CA LEU A 296 0.60 17.27 20.00
C LEU A 296 1.28 16.93 18.67
N ASP A 297 0.53 16.86 17.57
CA ASP A 297 1.13 16.92 16.23
C ASP A 297 1.12 18.36 15.67
N GLY A 298 1.70 18.55 14.47
CA GLY A 298 1.99 19.87 13.91
C GLY A 298 0.79 20.83 13.79
N ASP A 299 -0.42 20.31 13.56
CA ASP A 299 -1.68 21.08 13.49
C ASP A 299 -2.63 20.85 14.68
N ALA A 300 -2.14 20.16 15.71
CA ALA A 300 -2.82 19.85 16.97
C ALA A 300 -4.19 19.13 16.81
N ASP A 301 -4.28 18.18 15.88
CA ASP A 301 -5.44 17.30 15.73
C ASP A 301 -5.22 15.90 16.33
N ARG A 302 -4.02 15.64 16.88
CA ARG A 302 -3.66 14.39 17.56
C ARG A 302 -2.98 14.65 18.90
N ILE A 303 -3.24 13.75 19.86
CA ILE A 303 -2.53 13.73 21.12
C ILE A 303 -2.16 12.31 21.55
N VAL A 304 -0.95 12.15 22.04
CA VAL A 304 -0.53 10.94 22.78
C VAL A 304 0.08 11.35 24.11
N TYR A 305 -0.19 10.58 25.15
CA TYR A 305 0.40 10.75 26.47
C TYR A 305 1.56 9.79 26.68
N TYR A 306 2.41 10.11 27.65
CA TYR A 306 3.49 9.26 28.07
C TYR A 306 4.01 9.66 29.45
N TYR A 307 4.73 8.74 30.08
CA TYR A 307 5.47 9.00 31.30
C TYR A 307 6.74 8.14 31.35
N GLN A 308 7.57 8.39 32.37
CA GLN A 308 8.77 7.61 32.63
C GLN A 308 8.63 6.80 33.91
N ASP A 309 8.85 5.49 33.81
CA ASP A 309 8.87 4.53 34.92
C ASP A 309 10.34 4.15 35.19
N GLY A 310 10.98 4.84 36.13
CA GLY A 310 12.43 4.80 36.30
C GLY A 310 13.13 5.38 35.07
N THR A 311 13.77 4.54 34.25
CA THR A 311 14.37 4.91 32.95
C THR A 311 13.54 4.46 31.75
N LYS A 312 12.43 3.74 31.98
CA LYS A 312 11.62 3.13 30.94
C LYS A 312 10.55 4.11 30.45
N PHE A 313 10.51 4.33 29.14
CA PHE A 313 9.42 5.05 28.50
C PHE A 313 8.13 4.22 28.49
N ARG A 314 6.99 4.88 28.76
CA ARG A 314 5.66 4.28 28.76
C ARG A 314 4.72 5.12 27.90
N LEU A 315 4.19 4.52 26.84
CA LEU A 315 3.26 5.16 25.91
C LEU A 315 1.81 5.02 26.41
N LEU A 316 1.04 6.09 26.27
CA LEU A 316 -0.39 6.15 26.52
C LEU A 316 -1.07 6.76 25.29
N ASP A 317 -1.28 5.94 24.27
CA ASP A 317 -1.75 6.39 22.95
C ASP A 317 -3.28 6.57 22.86
N GLY A 318 -3.80 6.75 21.65
CA GLY A 318 -5.22 6.96 21.43
C GLY A 318 -6.12 5.83 21.95
N ASP A 319 -5.68 4.58 21.96
CA ASP A 319 -6.48 3.49 22.53
C ASP A 319 -6.55 3.58 24.05
N LYS A 320 -5.45 3.98 24.70
CA LYS A 320 -5.43 4.23 26.14
C LYS A 320 -6.38 5.37 26.52
N ILE A 321 -6.48 6.41 25.67
CA ILE A 321 -7.44 7.52 25.84
C ILE A 321 -8.86 6.99 25.67
N ALA A 322 -9.16 6.32 24.55
CA ALA A 322 -10.50 5.78 24.26
C ALA A 322 -11.03 4.88 25.37
N VAL A 323 -10.19 3.94 25.86
CA VAL A 323 -10.56 3.02 26.93
C VAL A 323 -10.90 3.79 28.21
N MET A 324 -10.06 4.73 28.62
CA MET A 324 -10.27 5.49 29.85
C MET A 324 -11.54 6.33 29.78
N VAL A 325 -11.76 7.01 28.64
CA VAL A 325 -12.94 7.83 28.39
C VAL A 325 -14.21 6.96 28.39
N ALA A 326 -14.21 5.85 27.66
CA ALA A 326 -15.37 4.96 27.58
C ALA A 326 -15.76 4.36 28.93
N MET A 327 -14.77 3.94 29.73
CA MET A 327 -15.02 3.47 31.10
C MET A 327 -15.61 4.57 31.98
N PHE A 328 -15.01 5.75 31.97
CA PHE A 328 -15.47 6.87 32.79
C PHE A 328 -16.88 7.32 32.40
N PHE A 329 -17.19 7.40 31.11
CA PHE A 329 -18.53 7.74 30.64
C PHE A 329 -19.54 6.62 30.91
N GLY A 330 -19.13 5.35 30.84
CA GLY A 330 -19.96 4.23 31.30
C GLY A 330 -20.34 4.36 32.78
N ASP A 331 -19.37 4.68 33.64
CA ASP A 331 -19.60 4.92 35.07
C ASP A 331 -20.55 6.12 35.30
N LEU A 332 -20.37 7.23 34.57
CA LEU A 332 -21.25 8.39 34.66
C LEU A 332 -22.66 8.10 34.17
N VAL A 333 -22.81 7.43 33.03
CA VAL A 333 -24.12 7.03 32.49
C VAL A 333 -24.87 6.16 33.49
N ASN A 334 -24.21 5.21 34.14
CA ASN A 334 -24.84 4.39 35.18
C ASN A 334 -25.31 5.25 36.37
N LYS A 335 -24.54 6.26 36.78
CA LYS A 335 -24.91 7.19 37.86
C LYS A 335 -26.07 8.12 37.52
N THR A 336 -26.39 8.32 36.23
CA THR A 336 -27.56 9.12 35.85
C THR A 336 -28.88 8.52 36.34
N GLY A 337 -28.93 7.19 36.54
CA GLY A 337 -30.16 6.47 36.89
C GLY A 337 -31.18 6.39 35.76
N LEU A 338 -30.79 6.68 34.51
CA LEU A 338 -31.66 6.53 33.35
C LEU A 338 -31.83 5.05 32.98
N GLU A 339 -33.06 4.57 32.94
CA GLU A 339 -33.43 3.17 32.69
C GLU A 339 -34.37 3.02 31.48
N GLY A 340 -34.61 1.77 31.06
CA GLY A 340 -35.51 1.44 29.94
C GLY A 340 -35.10 2.16 28.66
N ASP A 341 -36.09 2.78 27.99
CA ASP A 341 -35.90 3.53 26.74
C ASP A 341 -35.11 4.83 26.92
N ALA A 342 -34.85 5.28 28.15
CA ALA A 342 -34.01 6.43 28.44
C ALA A 342 -32.54 6.07 28.70
N LYS A 343 -32.21 4.78 28.81
CA LYS A 343 -30.86 4.32 29.12
C LYS A 343 -29.90 4.59 27.95
N LEU A 344 -28.92 5.44 28.21
CA LEU A 344 -27.89 5.79 27.23
C LEU A 344 -26.87 4.65 27.05
N LYS A 345 -26.36 4.50 25.83
CA LYS A 345 -25.34 3.52 25.47
C LYS A 345 -24.04 4.21 25.07
N VAL A 346 -22.97 3.84 25.76
CA VAL A 346 -21.59 4.19 25.39
C VAL A 346 -21.05 3.10 24.48
N GLY A 347 -20.42 3.48 23.36
CA GLY A 347 -19.72 2.56 22.48
C GLY A 347 -18.38 3.11 22.02
N VAL A 348 -17.48 2.20 21.64
CA VAL A 348 -16.13 2.54 21.19
C VAL A 348 -15.97 2.13 19.73
N VAL A 349 -15.37 3.00 18.92
CA VAL A 349 -14.98 2.71 17.55
C VAL A 349 -13.47 2.74 17.44
N GLN A 350 -12.89 1.65 16.92
CA GLN A 350 -11.45 1.47 16.73
C GLN A 350 -11.15 1.12 15.27
N THR A 351 -9.87 1.17 14.90
CA THR A 351 -9.38 0.64 13.61
C THR A 351 -8.61 -0.65 13.84
N ALA A 352 -8.14 -1.28 12.75
CA ALA A 352 -7.26 -2.44 12.84
C ALA A 352 -5.95 -2.16 13.60
N TYR A 353 -5.51 -0.91 13.70
CA TYR A 353 -4.27 -0.54 14.43
C TYR A 353 -4.41 -0.60 15.95
N ALA A 354 -5.63 -0.71 16.46
CA ALA A 354 -5.84 -0.77 17.90
C ALA A 354 -5.17 -2.00 18.50
N ASN A 355 -4.53 -1.86 19.66
CA ASN A 355 -3.90 -3.01 20.33
C ASN A 355 -4.97 -4.05 20.71
N GLY A 356 -4.74 -5.34 20.43
CA GLY A 356 -5.71 -6.38 20.70
C GLY A 356 -6.16 -6.46 22.17
N ASN A 357 -5.28 -6.11 23.12
CA ASN A 357 -5.65 -6.08 24.54
C ASN A 357 -6.56 -4.89 24.91
N SER A 358 -6.52 -3.78 24.17
CA SER A 358 -7.45 -2.66 24.37
C SER A 358 -8.89 -3.09 24.05
N THR A 359 -9.09 -3.73 22.89
CA THR A 359 -10.39 -4.25 22.44
C THR A 359 -10.89 -5.31 23.41
N LYS A 360 -10.05 -6.28 23.77
CA LYS A 360 -10.40 -7.34 24.73
C LYS A 360 -10.81 -6.76 26.08
N TYR A 361 -10.11 -5.74 26.55
CA TYR A 361 -10.41 -5.10 27.83
C TYR A 361 -11.79 -4.42 27.81
N LEU A 362 -12.13 -3.69 26.75
CA LEU A 362 -13.47 -3.10 26.55
C LEU A 362 -14.58 -4.16 26.52
N GLU A 363 -14.36 -5.27 25.81
CA GLU A 363 -15.29 -6.40 25.74
C GLU A 363 -15.53 -7.02 27.12
N THR A 364 -14.48 -7.19 27.94
CA THR A 364 -14.62 -7.71 29.32
C THR A 364 -15.45 -6.79 30.21
N ARG A 365 -15.49 -5.49 29.91
CA ARG A 365 -16.31 -4.48 30.57
C ARG A 365 -17.70 -4.32 29.95
N LYS A 366 -18.05 -5.15 28.97
CA LYS A 366 -19.31 -5.12 28.22
C LYS A 366 -19.57 -3.79 27.51
N ILE A 367 -18.51 -3.10 27.12
CA ILE A 367 -18.61 -1.91 26.26
C ILE A 367 -18.54 -2.38 24.80
N PRO A 368 -19.54 -2.07 23.96
CA PRO A 368 -19.54 -2.49 22.57
C PRO A 368 -18.41 -1.81 21.79
N VAL A 369 -17.67 -2.60 21.01
CA VAL A 369 -16.57 -2.13 20.17
C VAL A 369 -16.89 -2.40 18.70
N THR A 370 -16.67 -1.41 17.83
CA THR A 370 -16.80 -1.56 16.37
C THR A 370 -15.45 -1.27 15.71
N CYS A 371 -14.94 -2.19 14.90
CA CYS A 371 -13.76 -1.98 14.08
C CYS A 371 -14.15 -1.43 12.70
N VAL A 372 -13.50 -0.38 12.23
CA VAL A 372 -13.71 0.23 10.91
C VAL A 372 -12.39 0.50 10.19
N SER A 373 -12.46 0.78 8.88
CA SER A 373 -11.30 1.20 8.11
C SER A 373 -10.66 2.47 8.68
N THR A 374 -9.35 2.61 8.49
CA THR A 374 -8.55 3.76 8.90
C THR A 374 -9.08 5.06 8.30
N GLY A 375 -9.04 6.14 9.07
CA GLY A 375 -9.49 7.46 8.65
C GLY A 375 -10.73 7.91 9.39
N VAL A 376 -10.62 9.09 10.00
CA VAL A 376 -11.61 9.76 10.85
C VAL A 376 -13.04 9.73 10.30
N LYS A 377 -13.21 9.79 8.98
CA LYS A 377 -14.53 9.71 8.33
C LYS A 377 -15.29 8.42 8.67
N HIS A 378 -14.60 7.28 8.62
CA HIS A 378 -15.18 5.98 8.94
C HIS A 378 -15.47 5.85 10.43
N LEU A 379 -14.53 6.29 11.28
CA LEU A 379 -14.70 6.27 12.74
C LEU A 379 -15.88 7.14 13.18
N HIS A 380 -15.92 8.39 12.70
CA HIS A 380 -16.96 9.37 13.02
C HIS A 380 -18.35 8.86 12.60
N HIS A 381 -18.49 8.31 11.39
CA HIS A 381 -19.76 7.76 10.92
C HIS A 381 -20.25 6.58 11.77
N ALA A 382 -19.34 5.67 12.16
CA ALA A 382 -19.70 4.56 13.04
C ALA A 382 -20.03 5.03 14.46
N ALA A 383 -19.32 6.02 14.99
CA ALA A 383 -19.54 6.56 16.34
C ALA A 383 -20.92 7.21 16.50
N ARG A 384 -21.48 7.80 15.43
CA ARG A 384 -22.85 8.35 15.40
C ARG A 384 -23.96 7.31 15.66
N ARG A 385 -23.65 6.00 15.64
CA ARG A 385 -24.61 4.92 15.94
C ARG A 385 -24.82 4.68 17.45
N PHE A 386 -24.02 5.30 18.29
CA PHE A 386 -24.14 5.24 19.74
C PHE A 386 -24.75 6.52 20.31
N ASP A 387 -25.32 6.44 21.50
CA ASP A 387 -25.79 7.63 22.21
C ASP A 387 -24.60 8.50 22.62
N ILE A 388 -23.52 7.84 23.07
CA ILE A 388 -22.20 8.41 23.32
C ILE A 388 -21.17 7.55 22.59
N GLY A 389 -20.67 8.03 21.47
CA GLY A 389 -19.71 7.32 20.62
C GLY A 389 -18.29 7.83 20.83
N VAL A 390 -17.44 7.03 21.47
CA VAL A 390 -16.01 7.32 21.65
C VAL A 390 -15.24 6.74 20.47
N TYR A 391 -14.39 7.53 19.82
CA TYR A 391 -13.52 7.00 18.78
C TYR A 391 -12.14 7.63 18.83
N PHE A 392 -11.11 6.81 18.83
CA PHE A 392 -9.72 7.24 18.66
C PHE A 392 -8.99 6.23 17.77
N GLU A 393 -8.10 6.74 16.93
CA GLU A 393 -7.05 5.95 16.31
C GLU A 393 -5.85 5.88 17.27
N ALA A 394 -5.08 4.78 17.21
CA ALA A 394 -3.88 4.61 18.03
C ALA A 394 -2.81 5.70 17.81
N ASN A 395 -2.92 6.51 16.74
CA ASN A 395 -2.05 7.67 16.48
C ASN A 395 -2.41 8.91 17.32
N GLY A 396 -3.49 8.86 18.11
CA GLY A 396 -3.94 9.96 18.96
C GLY A 396 -5.02 10.85 18.35
N HIS A 397 -5.46 10.60 17.11
CA HIS A 397 -6.59 11.34 16.52
C HIS A 397 -7.91 10.73 16.98
N GLY A 398 -8.77 11.50 17.63
CA GLY A 398 -10.09 11.02 18.06
C GLY A 398 -10.91 12.08 18.77
N THR A 399 -12.15 11.74 19.11
CA THR A 399 -13.02 12.57 19.95
C THR A 399 -14.20 11.71 20.47
N VAL A 400 -15.16 12.34 21.15
CA VAL A 400 -16.42 11.72 21.57
C VAL A 400 -17.59 12.48 20.98
N LEU A 401 -18.59 11.74 20.48
CA LEU A 401 -19.84 12.29 19.96
C LEU A 401 -20.97 12.02 20.93
N PHE A 402 -21.81 13.03 21.15
CA PHE A 402 -23.08 12.90 21.86
C PHE A 402 -24.21 13.01 20.84
N SER A 403 -25.06 11.98 20.77
CA SER A 403 -26.21 12.02 19.86
C SER A 403 -27.21 13.11 20.29
N PRO A 404 -27.99 13.68 19.37
CA PRO A 404 -29.07 14.61 19.72
C PRO A 404 -30.04 14.00 20.73
N PHE A 405 -30.34 12.70 20.60
CA PHE A 405 -31.17 11.95 21.54
C PHE A 405 -30.56 11.94 22.95
N ALA A 406 -29.26 11.66 23.08
CA ALA A 406 -28.58 11.66 24.38
C ALA A 406 -28.63 13.04 25.03
N LEU A 407 -28.36 14.10 24.27
CA LEU A 407 -28.41 15.48 24.76
C LEU A 407 -29.83 15.86 25.21
N GLU A 408 -30.85 15.53 24.43
CA GLU A 408 -32.26 15.80 24.78
C GLU A 408 -32.68 15.05 26.04
N LYS A 409 -32.34 13.76 26.16
CA LYS A 409 -32.64 12.96 27.36
C LYS A 409 -31.95 13.51 28.60
N MET A 410 -30.68 13.88 28.50
CA MET A 410 -29.96 14.49 29.63
C MET A 410 -30.53 15.85 30.03
N ARG A 411 -30.93 16.70 29.06
CA ARG A 411 -31.52 18.03 29.33
C ARG A 411 -32.94 17.95 29.92
N SER A 412 -33.71 16.92 29.55
CA SER A 412 -35.10 16.74 30.01
C SER A 412 -35.25 15.84 31.23
N ALA A 413 -34.19 15.14 31.65
CA ALA A 413 -34.22 14.22 32.78
C ALA A 413 -34.53 14.97 34.10
N GLN A 414 -35.54 14.49 34.81
CA GLN A 414 -35.77 14.86 36.21
C GLN A 414 -34.86 13.98 37.08
N SER A 415 -33.91 14.60 37.79
CA SER A 415 -32.98 13.86 38.64
C SER A 415 -33.67 13.35 39.90
N ASN A 416 -33.53 12.07 40.18
CA ASN A 416 -34.13 11.43 41.37
C ASN A 416 -33.21 11.47 42.60
N SER A 417 -31.95 11.94 42.45
CA SER A 417 -30.99 12.10 43.53
C SER A 417 -29.93 13.18 43.19
N PRO A 418 -29.23 13.75 44.20
CA PRO A 418 -28.11 14.66 43.95
C PRO A 418 -26.97 14.04 43.11
N GLU A 419 -26.72 12.73 43.26
CA GLU A 419 -25.71 12.01 42.47
C GLU A 419 -26.10 11.93 41.00
N SER A 420 -27.37 11.59 40.71
CA SER A 420 -27.93 11.58 39.36
C SER A 420 -27.86 12.97 38.72
N ALA A 421 -28.30 14.01 39.45
CA ALA A 421 -28.22 15.39 38.99
C ALA A 421 -26.77 15.80 38.64
N ASN A 422 -25.81 15.43 39.48
CA ASN A 422 -24.40 15.74 39.25
C ASN A 422 -23.82 14.97 38.05
N ALA A 423 -24.17 13.69 37.87
CA ALA A 423 -23.73 12.90 36.73
C ALA A 423 -24.24 13.47 35.39
N ILE A 424 -25.52 13.86 35.33
CA ILE A 424 -26.13 14.51 34.17
C ILE A 424 -25.44 15.84 33.89
N LYS A 425 -25.24 16.67 34.92
CA LYS A 425 -24.52 17.96 34.79
C LYS A 425 -23.11 17.76 34.25
N GLN A 426 -22.40 16.74 34.72
CA GLN A 426 -21.05 16.42 34.24
C GLN A 426 -21.06 15.99 32.78
N LEU A 427 -21.94 15.06 32.38
CA LEU A 427 -22.03 14.62 30.98
C LEU A 427 -22.37 15.77 30.03
N LEU A 428 -23.28 16.68 30.42
CA LEU A 428 -23.58 17.88 29.65
C LEU A 428 -22.36 18.82 29.55
N ALA A 429 -21.63 19.04 30.65
CA ALA A 429 -20.42 19.86 30.61
C ALA A 429 -19.31 19.21 29.76
N PHE A 430 -19.17 17.87 29.78
CA PHE A 430 -18.27 17.16 28.87
C PHE A 430 -18.66 17.34 27.42
N SER A 431 -19.96 17.36 27.09
CA SER A 431 -20.43 17.60 25.72
C SER A 431 -20.10 19.01 25.20
N GLU A 432 -19.84 19.97 26.09
CA GLU A 432 -19.36 21.31 25.75
C GLU A 432 -17.84 21.41 25.70
N LEU A 433 -17.12 20.65 26.54
CA LEU A 433 -15.66 20.60 26.50
C LEU A 433 -15.15 19.91 25.23
N ILE A 434 -15.78 18.79 24.88
CA ILE A 434 -15.32 17.91 23.80
C ILE A 434 -15.67 18.52 22.45
N ASN A 435 -14.67 18.66 21.58
CA ASN A 435 -14.89 19.11 20.22
C ASN A 435 -15.55 18.00 19.38
N GLN A 436 -16.87 18.11 19.19
CA GLN A 436 -17.64 17.09 18.46
C GLN A 436 -17.55 17.22 16.93
N ALA A 437 -16.74 18.17 16.41
CA ALA A 437 -16.58 18.38 14.97
C ALA A 437 -15.47 17.49 14.36
N VAL A 438 -14.32 17.43 15.03
CA VAL A 438 -13.11 16.72 14.60
C VAL A 438 -12.28 16.38 15.85
N GLY A 439 -11.29 15.49 15.72
CA GLY A 439 -10.34 15.27 16.80
C GLY A 439 -9.57 16.54 17.15
N ASP A 440 -9.43 16.81 18.45
CA ASP A 440 -8.93 18.07 18.98
C ASP A 440 -7.99 17.81 20.14
N ALA A 441 -6.69 17.93 19.87
CA ALA A 441 -5.67 17.58 20.84
C ALA A 441 -5.72 18.45 22.11
N LEU A 442 -6.16 19.71 22.01
CA LEU A 442 -6.28 20.60 23.18
C LEU A 442 -7.51 20.24 24.01
N SER A 443 -8.64 19.95 23.36
CA SER A 443 -9.86 19.47 24.02
C SER A 443 -9.65 18.11 24.68
N ASP A 444 -9.00 17.17 23.98
CA ASP A 444 -8.68 15.82 24.46
C ASP A 444 -7.69 15.86 25.63
N MET A 445 -6.71 16.77 25.60
CA MET A 445 -5.83 17.03 26.74
C MET A 445 -6.64 17.40 27.98
N LEU A 446 -7.53 18.40 27.88
CA LEU A 446 -8.37 18.81 29.01
C LEU A 446 -9.29 17.67 29.48
N LEU A 447 -9.86 16.89 28.56
CA LEU A 447 -10.67 15.71 28.85
C LEU A 447 -9.89 14.68 29.67
N VAL A 448 -8.69 14.31 29.25
CA VAL A 448 -7.81 13.37 29.94
C VAL A 448 -7.49 13.87 31.35
N GLU A 449 -7.08 15.13 31.48
CA GLU A 449 -6.70 15.73 32.76
C GLU A 449 -7.86 15.77 33.76
N ILE A 450 -9.07 16.08 33.28
CA ILE A 450 -10.29 16.02 34.10
C ILE A 450 -10.56 14.59 34.56
N ILE A 451 -10.50 13.59 33.67
CA ILE A 451 -10.81 12.21 34.03
C ILE A 451 -9.80 11.67 35.06
N LEU A 452 -8.51 11.95 34.88
CA LEU A 452 -7.47 11.60 35.85
C LEU A 452 -7.75 12.21 37.21
N ALA A 453 -8.13 13.49 37.26
CA ALA A 453 -8.50 14.18 38.49
C ALA A 453 -9.74 13.57 39.18
N HIS A 454 -10.75 13.17 38.41
CA HIS A 454 -11.95 12.51 38.98
C HIS A 454 -11.66 11.10 39.49
N ARG A 455 -10.74 10.38 38.85
CA ARG A 455 -10.34 9.03 39.29
C ARG A 455 -9.29 9.05 40.40
N GLY A 456 -8.62 10.18 40.63
CA GLY A 456 -7.47 10.26 41.52
C GLY A 456 -6.29 9.43 41.01
N TRP A 457 -6.13 9.37 39.69
CA TRP A 457 -5.11 8.54 39.02
C TRP A 457 -3.96 9.39 38.52
N GLY A 458 -2.74 8.84 38.62
CA GLY A 458 -1.59 9.28 37.84
C GLY A 458 -1.46 8.46 36.55
N ALA A 459 -0.40 8.74 35.80
CA ALA A 459 -0.08 8.00 34.58
C ALA A 459 0.16 6.49 34.82
N PRO A 460 0.83 6.05 35.90
CA PRO A 460 0.97 4.61 36.19
C PRO A 460 -0.35 3.90 36.46
N GLU A 461 -1.28 4.51 37.20
CA GLU A 461 -2.59 3.93 37.48
C GLU A 461 -3.45 3.83 36.21
N TRP A 462 -3.36 4.82 35.32
CA TRP A 462 -3.99 4.77 34.01
C TRP A 462 -3.38 3.65 33.13
N ASP A 463 -2.05 3.54 33.06
CA ASP A 463 -1.38 2.50 32.27
C ASP A 463 -1.77 1.09 32.73
N ALA A 464 -1.90 0.90 34.05
CA ALA A 464 -2.21 -0.39 34.68
C ALA A 464 -3.63 -0.92 34.38
N ALA A 465 -4.51 -0.14 33.74
CA ALA A 465 -5.87 -0.59 33.39
C ALA A 465 -5.85 -1.86 32.51
N TYR A 466 -4.92 -1.94 31.56
CA TYR A 466 -4.62 -3.13 30.78
C TYR A 466 -3.20 -3.02 30.20
N ASN A 467 -2.53 -4.16 29.97
CA ASN A 467 -1.22 -4.17 29.35
C ASN A 467 -1.37 -4.35 27.83
N ASP A 468 -0.70 -3.51 27.04
CA ASP A 468 -0.61 -3.72 25.60
C ASP A 468 0.16 -5.00 25.28
N LEU A 469 -0.25 -5.67 24.21
CA LEU A 469 0.64 -6.62 23.54
C LEU A 469 1.84 -5.86 22.95
N PRO A 470 3.07 -6.41 23.04
CA PRO A 470 4.15 -6.01 22.15
C PRO A 470 3.65 -5.86 20.72
N ASN A 471 3.93 -4.72 20.08
CA ASN A 471 3.46 -4.41 18.74
C ASN A 471 4.44 -3.51 17.99
N ARG A 472 4.45 -3.61 16.66
CA ARG A 472 5.23 -2.74 15.76
C ARG A 472 4.46 -2.41 14.49
N LEU A 473 4.74 -1.21 13.98
CA LEU A 473 4.27 -0.74 12.69
C LEU A 473 5.47 -0.55 11.75
N PHE A 474 5.51 -1.32 10.68
CA PHE A 474 6.55 -1.26 9.66
C PHE A 474 6.03 -0.51 8.42
N LYS A 475 6.92 0.24 7.78
CA LYS A 475 6.70 0.86 6.48
C LYS A 475 7.48 0.05 5.44
N VAL A 476 6.78 -0.40 4.39
CA VAL A 476 7.37 -1.15 3.29
C VAL A 476 7.13 -0.38 2.00
N GLU A 477 8.20 0.02 1.34
CA GLU A 477 8.12 0.67 0.03
C GLU A 477 7.79 -0.37 -1.04
N VAL A 478 6.87 -0.02 -1.93
CA VAL A 478 6.38 -0.91 -2.98
C VAL A 478 6.26 -0.14 -4.30
N PRO A 479 6.56 -0.74 -5.47
CA PRO A 479 6.47 -0.04 -6.75
C PRO A 479 5.05 0.39 -7.13
N ASN A 480 4.03 -0.32 -6.62
CA ASN A 480 2.63 0.00 -6.86
C ASN A 480 1.77 -0.39 -5.66
N ARG A 481 1.51 0.55 -4.75
CA ARG A 481 0.64 0.29 -3.59
C ARG A 481 -0.80 -0.05 -3.97
N MET A 482 -1.26 0.33 -5.17
CA MET A 482 -2.65 0.12 -5.60
C MET A 482 -2.97 -1.36 -5.90
N MET A 483 -1.97 -2.24 -5.97
CA MET A 483 -2.20 -3.68 -6.09
C MET A 483 -2.70 -4.32 -4.79
N PHE A 484 -2.49 -3.65 -3.65
CA PHE A 484 -2.91 -4.11 -2.34
C PHE A 484 -4.34 -3.61 -2.08
N VAL A 485 -5.32 -4.47 -2.29
CA VAL A 485 -6.74 -4.14 -2.05
C VAL A 485 -7.14 -4.75 -0.73
N ALA A 486 -7.36 -3.90 0.27
CA ALA A 486 -7.74 -4.32 1.61
C ALA A 486 -9.27 -4.39 1.77
N THR A 487 -9.73 -5.37 2.54
CA THR A 487 -11.14 -5.63 2.87
C THR A 487 -11.28 -5.85 4.38
N ASP A 488 -12.51 -6.03 4.86
CA ASP A 488 -12.83 -6.32 6.26
C ASP A 488 -12.20 -5.30 7.25
N ALA A 489 -12.59 -4.03 7.13
CA ALA A 489 -12.00 -2.92 7.91
C ALA A 489 -10.47 -2.83 7.76
N GLU A 490 -9.97 -3.14 6.55
CA GLU A 490 -8.54 -3.20 6.19
C GLU A 490 -7.72 -4.26 6.97
N ARG A 491 -8.39 -5.24 7.59
CA ARG A 491 -7.72 -6.34 8.33
C ARG A 491 -7.27 -7.47 7.42
N ARG A 492 -7.80 -7.55 6.20
CA ARG A 492 -7.52 -8.61 5.23
C ARG A 492 -7.21 -8.02 3.86
N LEU A 493 -6.44 -8.74 3.06
CA LEU A 493 -6.18 -8.43 1.66
C LEU A 493 -7.03 -9.33 0.74
N GLU A 494 -7.71 -8.70 -0.20
CA GLU A 494 -8.33 -9.37 -1.36
C GLU A 494 -7.33 -9.54 -2.50
N SER A 495 -6.44 -8.55 -2.67
CA SER A 495 -5.37 -8.55 -3.68
C SER A 495 -4.04 -8.16 -3.03
N PRO A 496 -2.90 -8.76 -3.42
CA PRO A 496 -2.77 -9.85 -4.41
C PRO A 496 -3.40 -11.19 -3.97
N PRO A 497 -3.99 -11.98 -4.89
CA PRO A 497 -4.56 -13.29 -4.56
C PRO A 497 -3.53 -14.21 -3.89
N GLY A 498 -3.95 -14.96 -2.88
CA GLY A 498 -3.10 -15.90 -2.15
C GLY A 498 -2.26 -15.29 -1.02
N LEU A 499 -1.87 -14.00 -1.11
CA LEU A 499 -1.02 -13.34 -0.10
C LEU A 499 -1.64 -13.41 1.30
N GLN A 500 -2.95 -13.13 1.43
CA GLN A 500 -3.61 -13.18 2.73
C GLN A 500 -3.54 -14.57 3.37
N LYS A 501 -3.69 -15.65 2.59
CA LYS A 501 -3.59 -17.01 3.11
C LYS A 501 -2.18 -17.31 3.62
N MET A 502 -1.16 -16.88 2.87
CA MET A 502 0.25 -17.06 3.28
C MET A 502 0.55 -16.31 4.58
N MET A 503 0.01 -15.09 4.73
CA MET A 503 0.11 -14.32 5.96
C MET A 503 -0.61 -15.01 7.13
N ASP A 504 -1.86 -15.46 6.93
CA ASP A 504 -2.64 -16.19 7.94
C ASP A 504 -1.87 -17.45 8.41
N ASP A 505 -1.32 -18.23 7.48
CA ASP A 505 -0.52 -19.43 7.75
C ASP A 505 0.77 -19.08 8.54
N SER A 506 1.42 -17.95 8.26
CA SER A 506 2.62 -17.50 8.99
C SER A 506 2.30 -17.02 10.41
N VAL A 507 1.25 -16.22 10.56
CA VAL A 507 0.84 -15.62 11.85
C VAL A 507 0.29 -16.68 12.80
N SER A 508 -0.40 -17.71 12.28
CA SER A 508 -1.02 -18.78 13.08
C SER A 508 -0.07 -19.56 13.99
N LYS A 509 1.24 -19.47 13.73
CA LYS A 509 2.31 -20.11 14.52
C LYS A 509 2.51 -19.46 15.89
N TYR A 510 2.01 -18.24 16.08
CA TYR A 510 2.26 -17.44 17.28
C TYR A 510 0.97 -17.25 18.08
N ARG A 511 1.03 -17.54 19.38
CA ARG A 511 -0.11 -17.36 20.29
C ARG A 511 -0.42 -15.88 20.43
N MET A 512 -1.69 -15.49 20.23
CA MET A 512 -2.11 -14.08 20.18
C MET A 512 -1.42 -13.27 19.07
N GLY A 513 -0.79 -13.94 18.09
CA GLY A 513 -0.21 -13.29 16.93
C GLY A 513 -1.30 -12.68 16.05
N ARG A 514 -1.13 -11.42 15.67
CA ARG A 514 -1.98 -10.76 14.69
C ARG A 514 -1.13 -9.85 13.82
N ALA A 515 -1.32 -9.93 12.50
CA ALA A 515 -0.71 -9.01 11.56
C ALA A 515 -1.65 -8.72 10.39
N PHE A 516 -1.49 -7.54 9.78
CA PHE A 516 -2.21 -7.16 8.57
C PHE A 516 -1.37 -6.19 7.73
N VAL A 517 -1.71 -6.09 6.46
CA VAL A 517 -1.06 -5.22 5.48
C VAL A 517 -2.11 -4.36 4.81
N ARG A 518 -1.83 -3.06 4.65
CA ARG A 518 -2.69 -2.15 3.90
C ARG A 518 -1.89 -1.10 3.11
N PRO A 519 -2.40 -0.61 1.97
CA PRO A 519 -1.79 0.52 1.28
C PRO A 519 -1.90 1.80 2.10
N SER A 520 -0.82 2.57 2.19
CA SER A 520 -0.88 3.90 2.81
C SER A 520 -1.76 4.83 1.96
N GLY A 521 -2.56 5.66 2.64
CA GLY A 521 -3.41 6.68 2.00
C GLY A 521 -2.69 8.01 1.78
N THR A 522 -1.54 8.21 2.41
CA THR A 522 -0.81 9.49 2.46
C THR A 522 0.61 9.39 1.89
N GLU A 523 1.09 8.18 1.60
CA GLU A 523 2.45 7.91 1.13
C GLU A 523 2.44 6.76 0.11
N ASP A 524 3.48 6.68 -0.73
CA ASP A 524 3.63 5.60 -1.69
C ASP A 524 4.29 4.36 -1.08
N CYS A 525 3.60 3.75 -0.11
CA CYS A 525 4.07 2.58 0.62
C CYS A 525 2.88 1.71 1.08
N VAL A 526 3.18 0.51 1.58
CA VAL A 526 2.26 -0.27 2.39
C VAL A 526 2.70 -0.26 3.85
N ARG A 527 1.72 -0.36 4.75
CA ARG A 527 1.93 -0.45 6.19
C ARG A 527 1.71 -1.90 6.61
N VAL A 528 2.66 -2.44 7.37
CA VAL A 528 2.57 -3.78 7.97
C VAL A 528 2.49 -3.59 9.47
N TYR A 529 1.40 -4.05 10.09
CA TYR A 529 1.26 -4.07 11.54
C TYR A 529 1.43 -5.49 12.06
N ALA A 530 2.10 -5.66 13.20
CA ALA A 530 2.20 -6.93 13.90
C ALA A 530 2.10 -6.74 15.42
N GLU A 531 1.41 -7.65 16.11
CA GLU A 531 1.39 -7.79 17.57
C GLU A 531 1.48 -9.27 17.97
N ALA A 532 2.09 -9.55 19.13
CA ALA A 532 2.27 -10.91 19.68
C ALA A 532 2.53 -10.87 21.20
N GLN A 533 2.85 -12.00 21.82
CA GLN A 533 3.11 -12.06 23.28
C GLN A 533 4.49 -11.49 23.67
N SER A 534 5.47 -11.51 22.77
CA SER A 534 6.81 -10.98 23.01
C SER A 534 7.35 -10.15 21.84
N ASN A 535 8.31 -9.25 22.11
CA ASN A 535 8.96 -8.45 21.07
C ASN A 535 9.64 -9.32 19.99
N ALA A 536 10.25 -10.44 20.39
CA ALA A 536 10.91 -11.35 19.45
C ALA A 536 9.92 -11.99 18.46
N GLU A 537 8.71 -12.33 18.92
CA GLU A 537 7.65 -12.86 18.06
C GLU A 537 7.09 -11.79 17.13
N VAL A 538 6.92 -10.54 17.62
CA VAL A 538 6.50 -9.41 16.78
C VAL A 538 7.49 -9.18 15.64
N ASP A 539 8.78 -9.23 15.94
CA ASP A 539 9.84 -9.06 14.94
C ASP A 539 9.81 -10.21 13.91
N ALA A 540 9.64 -11.44 14.35
CA ALA A 540 9.55 -12.60 13.47
C ALA A 540 8.31 -12.57 12.57
N ILE A 541 7.13 -12.21 13.10
CA ILE A 541 5.90 -12.01 12.32
C ILE A 541 6.10 -10.87 11.32
N GLY A 542 6.62 -9.73 11.80
CA GLY A 542 6.86 -8.55 10.99
C GLY A 542 7.75 -8.86 9.78
N SER A 543 8.93 -9.43 10.01
CA SER A 543 9.84 -9.85 8.94
C SER A 543 9.18 -10.82 7.96
N SER A 544 8.51 -11.86 8.45
CA SER A 544 7.85 -12.83 7.56
C SER A 544 6.77 -12.19 6.69
N VAL A 545 5.94 -11.30 7.25
CA VAL A 545 4.87 -10.64 6.49
C VAL A 545 5.43 -9.62 5.50
N ILE A 546 6.51 -8.91 5.85
CA ILE A 546 7.23 -8.01 4.94
C ILE A 546 7.77 -8.80 3.74
N ASP A 547 8.45 -9.93 3.98
CA ASP A 547 9.01 -10.76 2.91
C ASP A 547 7.92 -11.29 1.98
N LEU A 548 6.79 -11.74 2.52
CA LEU A 548 5.61 -12.15 1.74
C LEU A 548 5.01 -11.01 0.92
N THR A 549 4.96 -9.81 1.50
CA THR A 549 4.46 -8.60 0.84
C THR A 549 5.32 -8.20 -0.34
N ILE A 550 6.65 -8.31 -0.20
CA ILE A 550 7.62 -8.07 -1.27
C ILE A 550 7.54 -9.19 -2.32
N PHE A 551 7.44 -10.44 -1.88
CA PHE A 551 7.31 -11.59 -2.78
C PHE A 551 6.09 -11.49 -3.70
N ALA A 552 4.93 -11.11 -3.16
CA ALA A 552 3.69 -10.96 -3.93
C ALA A 552 3.74 -9.85 -5.00
N GLN A 553 4.80 -9.04 -5.04
CA GLN A 553 5.04 -8.02 -6.06
C GLN A 553 5.89 -8.55 -7.23
N SER A 554 6.48 -9.73 -7.11
CA SER A 554 7.36 -10.30 -8.13
C SER A 554 6.54 -11.13 -9.15
N PRO A 555 6.54 -10.79 -10.44
CA PRO A 555 6.24 -11.73 -11.50
C PRO A 555 7.32 -12.82 -11.45
N VAL A 556 6.99 -13.93 -10.79
CA VAL A 556 7.61 -15.27 -10.84
C VAL A 556 9.04 -15.33 -11.38
N CYS A 557 10.05 -15.41 -10.50
CA CYS A 557 11.36 -16.10 -10.64
C CYS A 557 12.04 -16.31 -12.02
N TYR A 558 11.99 -15.39 -12.98
CA TYR A 558 12.70 -15.56 -14.27
C TYR A 558 14.23 -15.37 -14.16
N VAL A 559 14.72 -14.48 -13.29
CA VAL A 559 16.17 -14.13 -13.20
C VAL A 559 17.04 -15.30 -12.77
N ALA A 560 16.53 -16.20 -11.94
CA ALA A 560 17.31 -17.29 -11.36
C ALA A 560 17.74 -18.35 -12.36
N LEU A 561 16.87 -18.71 -13.32
CA LEU A 561 17.16 -19.70 -14.36
C LEU A 561 18.10 -19.16 -15.44
N TYR A 562 17.90 -17.90 -15.86
CA TYR A 562 18.74 -17.30 -16.90
C TYR A 562 20.12 -16.87 -16.39
N THR A 563 20.20 -16.37 -15.15
CA THR A 563 21.50 -16.11 -14.53
C THR A 563 22.26 -17.42 -14.30
N LEU A 564 21.56 -18.52 -13.98
CA LEU A 564 22.17 -19.85 -13.88
C LEU A 564 22.61 -20.38 -15.26
N ALA A 565 21.80 -20.22 -16.30
CA ALA A 565 22.15 -20.60 -17.68
C ALA A 565 23.32 -19.77 -18.22
N LEU A 566 23.35 -18.46 -17.93
CA LEU A 566 24.45 -17.57 -18.30
C LEU A 566 25.72 -17.82 -17.49
N TYR A 567 25.61 -18.12 -16.20
CA TYR A 567 26.76 -18.56 -15.38
C TYR A 567 27.34 -19.87 -15.90
N ILE A 568 26.49 -20.88 -16.16
CA ILE A 568 26.88 -22.15 -16.77
C ILE A 568 27.54 -21.92 -18.14
N SER A 569 27.03 -20.96 -18.93
CA SER A 569 27.62 -20.60 -20.23
C SER A 569 28.89 -19.74 -20.15
N SER A 570 29.09 -18.99 -19.06
CA SER A 570 30.28 -18.15 -18.84
C SER A 570 31.54 -18.96 -18.55
N ILE A 571 31.39 -20.27 -18.35
CA ILE A 571 32.49 -21.20 -18.08
C ILE A 571 32.95 -21.93 -19.37
N VAL A 572 32.15 -22.01 -20.45
CA VAL A 572 32.51 -22.85 -21.64
C VAL A 572 31.98 -22.30 -22.98
N TYR A 573 32.88 -21.94 -23.90
CA TYR A 573 32.65 -21.84 -25.36
C TYR A 573 32.58 -23.25 -26.01
N PRO A 574 31.85 -23.53 -27.12
CA PRO A 574 30.59 -22.99 -27.66
C PRO A 574 29.58 -24.12 -28.01
N TYR A 575 28.63 -24.50 -27.15
CA TYR A 575 27.67 -25.60 -27.48
C TYR A 575 26.22 -25.40 -26.98
N VAL A 576 25.80 -24.16 -26.71
CA VAL A 576 24.40 -23.85 -26.38
C VAL A 576 23.64 -23.50 -27.66
N THR A 577 22.64 -24.31 -28.02
CA THR A 577 21.79 -24.08 -29.19
C THR A 577 20.47 -23.44 -28.78
N ILE A 578 20.11 -22.34 -29.46
CA ILE A 578 18.88 -21.55 -29.19
C ILE A 578 18.13 -21.33 -30.51
N ILE A 579 16.96 -21.97 -30.68
CA ILE A 579 16.13 -21.91 -31.90
C ILE A 579 14.91 -20.98 -31.68
N ARG A 580 14.51 -20.25 -32.73
CA ARG A 580 13.63 -19.05 -32.71
C ARG A 580 12.16 -19.33 -33.04
N TRP A 581 11.27 -18.40 -32.64
CA TRP A 581 9.80 -18.42 -32.82
C TRP A 581 9.33 -17.72 -34.12
N GLU A 582 8.34 -18.30 -34.81
CA GLU A 582 7.47 -17.63 -35.80
C GLU A 582 5.98 -17.84 -35.45
N SER A 583 5.14 -16.83 -35.76
CA SER A 583 3.80 -16.54 -35.23
C SER A 583 2.61 -17.41 -35.71
N LEU A 584 1.68 -17.80 -34.81
CA LEU A 584 0.33 -18.34 -35.11
C LEU A 584 -0.77 -17.75 -34.17
N PRO A 585 -2.06 -17.58 -34.61
CA PRO A 585 -3.13 -16.91 -33.86
C PRO A 585 -4.10 -17.84 -33.09
N VAL A 586 -4.67 -17.37 -31.96
CA VAL A 586 -5.55 -18.14 -31.02
C VAL A 586 -6.88 -17.40 -30.74
N ALA A 587 -8.00 -18.15 -30.61
CA ALA A 587 -9.35 -17.65 -30.27
C ALA A 587 -10.00 -18.42 -29.08
N LEU A 588 -10.98 -17.77 -28.42
CA LEU A 588 -11.58 -17.99 -27.08
C LEU A 588 -12.69 -19.10 -26.96
N PHE A 589 -12.90 -19.66 -25.73
CA PHE A 589 -14.17 -19.74 -24.92
C PHE A 589 -14.36 -21.01 -24.01
N GLY A 590 -14.76 -20.81 -22.72
CA GLY A 590 -15.89 -21.49 -22.01
C GLY A 590 -15.70 -22.73 -21.07
N ARG A 591 -15.99 -22.59 -19.75
CA ARG A 591 -15.91 -23.58 -18.62
C ARG A 591 -17.16 -24.47 -18.35
N GLN A 592 -16.98 -25.64 -17.69
CA GLN A 592 -17.75 -26.15 -16.51
C GLN A 592 -17.08 -27.39 -15.82
N SER A 593 -17.35 -27.64 -14.52
CA SER A 593 -16.53 -28.44 -13.55
C SER A 593 -17.15 -29.74 -13.01
N SER A 594 -16.33 -30.68 -12.47
CA SER A 594 -16.60 -31.46 -11.22
C SER A 594 -15.36 -32.29 -10.75
N LYS A 595 -15.34 -32.66 -9.45
CA LYS A 595 -14.20 -33.16 -8.63
C LYS A 595 -14.11 -34.69 -8.50
N ALA A 596 -12.91 -35.27 -8.32
CA ALA A 596 -12.70 -36.47 -7.47
C ALA A 596 -11.24 -36.66 -6.95
N GLN A 597 -11.12 -37.56 -5.96
CA GLN A 597 -10.10 -37.72 -4.91
C GLN A 597 -8.81 -38.49 -5.25
N GLN A 598 -7.85 -38.33 -4.33
CA GLN A 598 -6.43 -38.68 -4.31
C GLN A 598 -6.16 -40.04 -3.63
N GLN A 599 -5.24 -40.88 -4.15
CA GLN A 599 -4.58 -41.94 -3.36
C GLN A 599 -3.23 -42.42 -3.97
N HIS A 600 -2.22 -42.46 -3.09
CA HIS A 600 -0.92 -43.16 -3.07
C HIS A 600 0.30 -42.69 -3.89
N GLN A 601 1.24 -42.15 -3.08
CA GLN A 601 2.61 -41.68 -3.30
C GLN A 601 3.60 -42.79 -3.67
N ASP A 602 4.37 -42.55 -4.73
CA ASP A 602 5.74 -43.07 -5.00
C ASP A 602 6.21 -42.61 -6.40
N VAL A 603 5.25 -42.38 -7.29
CA VAL A 603 5.42 -41.94 -8.69
C VAL A 603 4.56 -40.69 -8.89
N ILE A 604 5.08 -39.64 -9.53
CA ILE A 604 4.23 -38.52 -9.98
C ILE A 604 3.28 -39.06 -11.05
N GLN A 605 1.98 -38.95 -10.83
CA GLN A 605 0.97 -39.41 -11.78
C GLN A 605 0.72 -38.36 -12.86
N TRP A 606 0.72 -38.77 -14.13
CA TRP A 606 0.28 -37.91 -15.22
C TRP A 606 -1.25 -37.71 -15.14
N ARG A 607 -1.71 -36.47 -14.96
CA ARG A 607 -3.14 -36.19 -14.77
C ARG A 607 -3.84 -36.03 -16.13
N THR A 608 -4.67 -37.00 -16.50
CA THR A 608 -5.74 -36.82 -17.50
C THR A 608 -7.09 -36.71 -16.80
N GLY A 609 -7.45 -35.50 -16.37
CA GLY A 609 -8.82 -35.15 -15.98
C GLY A 609 -9.10 -34.95 -14.48
N SER A 610 -9.74 -33.80 -14.20
CA SER A 610 -10.55 -33.46 -13.01
C SER A 610 -9.83 -33.18 -11.68
N ASN A 611 -9.09 -32.05 -11.59
CA ASN A 611 -9.11 -31.12 -10.42
C ASN A 611 -8.04 -30.00 -10.43
N SER A 612 -7.15 -29.90 -11.42
CA SER A 612 -6.25 -28.75 -11.54
C SER A 612 -6.92 -27.64 -12.35
N CYS A 613 -6.58 -26.37 -12.10
CA CYS A 613 -7.17 -25.21 -12.80
C CYS A 613 -6.71 -25.06 -14.27
N TRP A 614 -6.22 -26.13 -14.89
CA TRP A 614 -5.46 -26.12 -16.14
C TRP A 614 -6.03 -27.02 -17.25
N ASP A 615 -7.30 -27.45 -17.14
CA ASP A 615 -7.99 -28.19 -18.20
C ASP A 615 -8.10 -27.38 -19.53
N ASP A 616 -7.92 -26.06 -19.51
CA ASP A 616 -7.91 -25.20 -20.71
C ASP A 616 -6.58 -25.27 -21.52
N LEU A 617 -5.51 -25.90 -20.98
CA LEU A 617 -4.21 -26.04 -21.66
C LEU A 617 -4.02 -27.41 -22.37
N LEU A 618 -4.87 -28.39 -22.06
CA LEU A 618 -4.84 -29.75 -22.64
C LEU A 618 -5.87 -29.96 -23.76
N ALA A 619 -6.34 -28.87 -24.40
CA ALA A 619 -7.13 -29.00 -25.61
C ALA A 619 -6.31 -29.74 -26.69
N PHE A 620 -6.68 -31.01 -26.89
CA PHE A 620 -6.29 -31.93 -27.94
C PHE A 620 -5.14 -32.94 -27.69
N VAL A 621 -5.15 -33.73 -26.60
CA VAL A 621 -4.77 -35.15 -26.77
C VAL A 621 -5.60 -36.08 -25.89
N THR A 622 -6.29 -37.05 -26.52
CA THR A 622 -7.19 -37.99 -25.84
C THR A 622 -6.57 -39.37 -25.56
N THR A 623 -5.35 -39.67 -26.03
CA THR A 623 -4.62 -40.94 -25.81
C THR A 623 -3.10 -40.76 -25.97
N GLY A 624 -2.28 -41.56 -25.28
CA GLY A 624 -0.81 -41.55 -25.41
C GLY A 624 -0.32 -41.71 -26.87
N ASP A 625 -0.98 -42.57 -27.66
CA ASP A 625 -0.65 -42.78 -29.08
C ASP A 625 -0.80 -41.52 -29.94
N LYS A 626 -1.79 -40.66 -29.63
CA LYS A 626 -2.00 -39.41 -30.37
C LYS A 626 -0.92 -38.39 -30.05
N LEU A 627 -0.54 -38.28 -28.77
CA LEU A 627 0.57 -37.41 -28.35
C LEU A 627 1.86 -37.90 -29.01
N GLN A 628 2.12 -39.21 -29.00
CA GLN A 628 3.30 -39.77 -29.64
C GLN A 628 3.37 -39.45 -31.13
N ALA A 629 2.25 -39.58 -31.85
CA ALA A 629 2.17 -39.23 -33.27
C ALA A 629 2.37 -37.72 -33.52
N GLU A 630 1.81 -36.86 -32.66
CA GLU A 630 1.97 -35.41 -32.75
C GLU A 630 3.42 -34.98 -32.49
N LEU A 631 4.07 -35.50 -31.43
CA LEU A 631 5.48 -35.21 -31.15
C LEU A 631 6.39 -35.72 -32.28
N ALA A 632 6.10 -36.91 -32.83
CA ALA A 632 6.83 -37.45 -33.97
C ALA A 632 6.67 -36.58 -35.23
N SER A 633 5.44 -36.13 -35.51
CA SER A 633 5.17 -35.20 -36.62
C SER A 633 5.95 -33.91 -36.46
N ASN A 634 5.86 -33.27 -35.29
CA ASN A 634 6.56 -32.03 -34.99
C ASN A 634 8.08 -32.17 -35.15
N LEU A 635 8.67 -33.31 -34.73
CA LEU A 635 10.09 -33.58 -34.93
C LEU A 635 10.45 -33.84 -36.40
N SER A 636 9.57 -34.49 -37.17
CA SER A 636 9.78 -34.73 -38.60
C SER A 636 9.70 -33.45 -39.45
N ASP A 637 8.96 -32.46 -38.97
CA ASP A 637 8.84 -31.14 -39.59
C ASP A 637 10.07 -30.24 -39.35
N VAL A 638 11.01 -30.67 -38.50
CA VAL A 638 12.31 -30.01 -38.28
C VAL A 638 13.22 -30.29 -39.49
N ILE A 639 13.09 -29.43 -40.51
CA ILE A 639 13.88 -29.52 -41.75
C ILE A 639 15.04 -28.50 -41.77
N PRO A 640 16.16 -28.82 -42.43
CA PRO A 640 17.23 -27.85 -42.67
C PRO A 640 16.71 -26.61 -43.40
N ILE A 641 17.16 -25.43 -42.98
CA ILE A 641 16.80 -24.14 -43.60
C ILE A 641 18.03 -23.59 -44.35
N PRO A 642 18.16 -23.80 -45.67
CA PRO A 642 19.40 -23.47 -46.40
C PRO A 642 19.79 -21.99 -46.35
N LYS A 643 18.82 -21.10 -46.16
CA LYS A 643 19.03 -19.64 -46.10
C LYS A 643 19.70 -19.17 -44.80
N LEU A 644 19.79 -20.01 -43.77
CA LEU A 644 20.26 -19.62 -42.43
C LEU A 644 21.76 -19.84 -42.21
N GLY A 645 22.51 -20.41 -43.15
CA GLY A 645 23.96 -20.63 -42.99
C GLY A 645 24.38 -21.59 -41.86
N TYR A 646 23.41 -22.24 -41.20
CA TYR A 646 23.56 -23.41 -40.34
C TYR A 646 22.41 -24.39 -40.64
N HIS A 647 22.62 -25.67 -40.38
CA HIS A 647 21.63 -26.73 -40.62
C HIS A 647 20.98 -27.13 -39.29
N PRO A 648 19.77 -26.65 -38.96
CA PRO A 648 19.02 -27.22 -37.85
C PRO A 648 18.60 -28.68 -38.19
N PRO A 649 18.48 -29.56 -37.18
CA PRO A 649 18.85 -29.31 -35.78
C PRO A 649 20.37 -29.22 -35.60
N VAL A 650 20.82 -28.40 -34.64
CA VAL A 650 22.27 -28.28 -34.35
C VAL A 650 22.77 -29.61 -33.80
N SER A 651 23.87 -30.10 -34.37
CA SER A 651 24.54 -31.31 -33.92
C SER A 651 25.30 -31.07 -32.61
N ASP A 652 25.30 -32.08 -31.73
CA ASP A 652 26.09 -32.11 -30.49
C ASP A 652 25.80 -30.97 -29.49
N ALA A 653 24.52 -30.55 -29.37
CA ALA A 653 24.13 -29.63 -28.30
C ALA A 653 24.41 -30.24 -26.92
N LYS A 654 24.69 -29.39 -25.93
CA LYS A 654 24.84 -29.80 -24.51
C LYS A 654 23.66 -29.41 -23.63
N ALA A 655 22.92 -28.41 -24.07
CA ALA A 655 21.72 -27.92 -23.42
C ALA A 655 20.72 -27.38 -24.44
N ILE A 656 19.44 -27.40 -24.08
CA ILE A 656 18.39 -26.68 -24.79
C ILE A 656 17.61 -25.76 -23.86
N ILE A 657 17.04 -24.71 -24.45
CA ILE A 657 15.95 -23.95 -23.87
C ILE A 657 14.70 -24.25 -24.71
N ALA A 658 13.59 -24.59 -24.06
CA ALA A 658 12.33 -24.89 -24.74
C ALA A 658 11.12 -24.33 -23.97
N PRO A 659 10.04 -23.95 -24.69
CA PRO A 659 8.82 -23.39 -24.10
C PRO A 659 8.00 -24.43 -23.32
N HIS A 660 7.24 -23.97 -22.31
CA HIS A 660 6.38 -24.80 -21.47
C HIS A 660 4.91 -24.36 -21.48
N ALA A 661 4.32 -24.20 -22.67
CA ALA A 661 2.87 -24.14 -22.82
C ALA A 661 2.28 -25.50 -23.26
N GLY A 662 0.96 -25.61 -23.38
CA GLY A 662 0.32 -26.82 -23.93
C GLY A 662 0.81 -27.13 -25.35
N TYR A 663 0.89 -28.42 -25.71
CA TYR A 663 1.54 -28.90 -26.95
C TYR A 663 0.99 -28.29 -28.25
N SER A 664 -0.32 -28.01 -28.30
CA SER A 664 -0.95 -27.31 -29.43
C SER A 664 -0.37 -25.92 -29.69
N TYR A 665 0.24 -25.29 -28.67
CA TYR A 665 0.86 -23.96 -28.74
C TYR A 665 2.39 -24.05 -28.81
N SER A 666 3.01 -24.87 -27.96
CA SER A 666 4.47 -24.92 -27.78
C SER A 666 5.15 -26.07 -28.51
N GLY A 667 4.41 -27.14 -28.85
CA GLY A 667 4.96 -28.41 -29.31
C GLY A 667 5.78 -28.30 -30.59
N PRO A 668 5.23 -27.77 -31.69
CA PRO A 668 5.98 -27.58 -32.93
C PRO A 668 7.27 -26.78 -32.74
N VAL A 669 7.27 -25.80 -31.84
CA VAL A 669 8.47 -25.00 -31.52
C VAL A 669 9.45 -25.80 -30.66
N ALA A 670 8.98 -26.45 -29.61
CA ALA A 670 9.80 -27.26 -28.72
C ALA A 670 10.54 -28.36 -29.51
N ALA A 671 9.90 -28.95 -30.54
CA ALA A 671 10.51 -29.95 -31.41
C ALA A 671 11.83 -29.49 -32.05
N TRP A 672 11.95 -28.20 -32.42
CA TRP A 672 13.22 -27.67 -32.94
C TRP A 672 14.36 -27.80 -31.93
N SER A 673 14.10 -27.47 -30.66
CA SER A 673 15.07 -27.65 -29.57
C SER A 673 15.32 -29.13 -29.30
N TYR A 674 14.27 -29.95 -29.16
CA TYR A 674 14.42 -31.38 -28.84
C TYR A 674 15.11 -32.19 -29.94
N ALA A 675 14.99 -31.80 -31.21
CA ALA A 675 15.70 -32.42 -32.32
C ALA A 675 17.24 -32.23 -32.25
N ALA A 676 17.73 -31.28 -31.47
CA ALA A 676 19.17 -31.03 -31.26
C ALA A 676 19.81 -31.94 -30.20
N ILE A 677 19.01 -32.72 -29.45
CA ILE A 677 19.54 -33.59 -28.40
C ILE A 677 20.29 -34.78 -29.04
N PRO A 678 21.57 -35.03 -28.70
CA PRO A 678 22.31 -36.21 -29.16
C PRO A 678 21.89 -37.45 -28.36
N ALA A 679 20.63 -37.87 -28.50
CA ALA A 679 19.94 -38.84 -27.63
C ALA A 679 20.68 -40.17 -27.44
N GLN A 680 21.49 -40.59 -28.41
CA GLN A 680 22.25 -41.83 -28.30
C GLN A 680 23.38 -41.79 -27.26
N LYS A 681 23.95 -40.60 -27.00
CA LYS A 681 25.05 -40.40 -26.04
C LYS A 681 24.56 -40.14 -24.61
N ILE A 682 23.38 -39.56 -24.46
CA ILE A 682 22.89 -39.03 -23.19
C ILE A 682 22.21 -40.11 -22.36
N LYS A 683 22.59 -40.19 -21.07
CA LYS A 683 21.96 -41.05 -20.05
C LYS A 683 21.31 -40.26 -18.93
N ARG A 684 21.70 -39.00 -18.71
CA ARG A 684 21.16 -38.15 -17.63
C ARG A 684 20.63 -36.84 -18.19
N VAL A 685 19.40 -36.47 -17.84
CA VAL A 685 18.82 -35.18 -18.18
C VAL A 685 18.56 -34.39 -16.90
N PHE A 686 19.17 -33.20 -16.79
CA PHE A 686 18.76 -32.20 -15.81
C PHE A 686 17.63 -31.37 -16.42
N LEU A 687 16.48 -31.34 -15.76
CA LEU A 687 15.33 -30.54 -16.19
C LEU A 687 15.12 -29.41 -15.18
N LEU A 688 15.32 -28.17 -15.62
CA LEU A 688 15.22 -26.98 -14.79
C LEU A 688 13.99 -26.18 -15.20
N GLY A 689 13.10 -25.87 -14.24
CA GLY A 689 11.89 -25.07 -14.50
C GLY A 689 11.61 -24.07 -13.39
N PRO A 690 10.93 -22.94 -13.69
CA PRO A 690 10.58 -21.94 -12.68
C PRO A 690 9.40 -22.39 -11.80
N SER A 691 9.40 -21.96 -10.54
CA SER A 691 8.28 -22.22 -9.61
C SER A 691 7.12 -21.27 -9.87
N HIS A 692 6.00 -21.78 -10.40
CA HIS A 692 4.83 -20.96 -10.75
C HIS A 692 3.82 -20.79 -9.62
N HIS A 693 3.63 -21.82 -8.80
CA HIS A 693 2.50 -21.88 -7.84
C HIS A 693 2.94 -21.87 -6.37
N ALA A 694 4.23 -22.03 -6.10
CA ALA A 694 4.79 -22.03 -4.75
C ALA A 694 5.95 -21.04 -4.61
N TYR A 695 6.04 -20.37 -3.46
CA TYR A 695 7.26 -19.65 -3.11
C TYR A 695 8.32 -20.63 -2.64
N ILE A 696 9.42 -20.69 -3.38
CA ILE A 696 10.60 -21.47 -3.02
C ILE A 696 11.76 -20.50 -2.87
N HIS A 697 12.36 -20.45 -1.69
CA HIS A 697 13.60 -19.72 -1.47
C HIS A 697 14.78 -20.64 -1.83
N GLY A 698 15.42 -20.41 -2.97
CA GLY A 698 16.47 -21.30 -3.52
C GLY A 698 15.99 -22.19 -4.66
N VAL A 699 16.57 -23.39 -4.76
CA VAL A 699 16.22 -24.43 -5.74
C VAL A 699 15.77 -25.68 -4.99
N ALA A 700 14.75 -26.37 -5.49
CA ALA A 700 14.17 -27.53 -4.84
C ALA A 700 14.31 -28.81 -5.70
N LEU A 701 14.43 -29.94 -5.01
CA LEU A 701 14.57 -31.29 -5.55
C LEU A 701 13.29 -32.09 -5.35
N SER A 702 12.99 -32.98 -6.30
CA SER A 702 11.84 -33.89 -6.19
C SER A 702 12.02 -34.94 -5.09
N PRO A 703 10.95 -35.26 -4.33
CA PRO A 703 10.93 -36.38 -3.41
C PRO A 703 10.59 -37.73 -4.08
N PHE A 704 10.19 -37.74 -5.35
CA PHE A 704 9.68 -38.94 -6.02
C PHE A 704 10.77 -39.83 -6.62
N ARG A 705 10.42 -41.07 -6.96
CA ARG A 705 11.37 -42.00 -7.60
C ARG A 705 11.38 -41.93 -9.13
N SER A 706 10.26 -41.48 -9.69
CA SER A 706 10.01 -41.43 -11.12
C SER A 706 8.82 -40.54 -11.43
N TYR A 707 8.79 -40.03 -12.66
CA TYR A 707 7.69 -39.22 -13.18
C TYR A 707 6.95 -40.01 -14.26
N ASP A 708 5.64 -40.16 -14.12
CA ASP A 708 4.80 -40.81 -15.13
C ASP A 708 4.49 -39.84 -16.28
N THR A 709 4.32 -40.38 -17.49
CA THR A 709 3.94 -39.62 -18.69
C THR A 709 3.00 -40.46 -19.55
N PRO A 710 2.25 -39.87 -20.51
CA PRO A 710 1.40 -40.64 -21.44
C PRO A 710 2.19 -41.59 -22.33
N LEU A 711 3.51 -41.44 -22.40
CA LEU A 711 4.44 -42.22 -23.23
C LEU A 711 5.28 -43.20 -22.39
N GLY A 712 4.96 -43.33 -21.11
CA GLY A 712 5.66 -44.17 -20.14
C GLY A 712 6.48 -43.41 -19.12
N GLU A 713 6.81 -44.11 -18.04
CA GLU A 713 7.52 -43.60 -16.87
C GLU A 713 8.98 -43.19 -17.18
N ILE A 714 9.44 -42.11 -16.56
CA ILE A 714 10.83 -41.64 -16.57
C ILE A 714 11.42 -41.80 -15.16
N PRO A 715 12.38 -42.73 -14.95
CA PRO A 715 13.03 -42.88 -13.64
C PRO A 715 13.90 -41.67 -13.28
N LEU A 716 13.87 -41.25 -12.01
CA LEU A 716 14.75 -40.18 -11.52
C LEU A 716 16.15 -40.71 -11.17
N CYS A 717 17.17 -39.87 -11.29
CA CYS A 717 18.54 -40.19 -10.90
C CYS A 717 18.72 -40.02 -9.38
N LEU A 718 18.27 -41.01 -8.61
CA LEU A 718 18.23 -40.92 -7.14
C LEU A 718 19.61 -40.71 -6.50
N ASP A 719 20.67 -41.30 -7.08
CA ASP A 719 22.03 -41.09 -6.58
C ASP A 719 22.48 -39.64 -6.74
N THR A 720 22.22 -39.03 -7.90
CA THR A 720 22.49 -37.61 -8.15
C THR A 720 21.63 -36.73 -7.26
N ILE A 721 20.33 -36.98 -7.13
CA ILE A 721 19.44 -36.21 -6.23
C ILE A 721 19.93 -36.32 -4.78
N ALA A 722 20.38 -37.49 -4.33
CA ALA A 722 20.95 -37.67 -3.00
C ALA A 722 22.29 -36.92 -2.83
N GLU A 723 23.14 -36.87 -3.86
CA GLU A 723 24.36 -36.06 -3.86
C GLU A 723 24.03 -34.56 -3.74
N LEU A 724 23.09 -34.07 -4.56
CA LEU A 724 22.64 -32.68 -4.52
C LEU A 724 22.03 -32.34 -3.15
N ARG A 725 21.22 -33.22 -2.56
CA ARG A 725 20.64 -33.02 -1.23
C ARG A 725 21.72 -32.85 -0.13
N LYS A 726 22.86 -33.53 -0.25
CA LYS A 726 23.97 -33.44 0.72
C LYS A 726 24.65 -32.08 0.74
N THR A 727 24.57 -31.29 -0.32
CA THR A 727 25.20 -29.96 -0.37
C THR A 727 24.48 -28.94 0.51
N GLN A 728 23.25 -29.24 0.96
CA GLN A 728 22.38 -28.36 1.77
C GLN A 728 21.95 -27.05 1.08
N ILE A 729 22.31 -26.85 -0.19
CA ILE A 729 21.88 -25.70 -0.99
C ILE A 729 20.48 -25.90 -1.59
N PHE A 730 20.07 -27.17 -1.76
CA PHE A 730 18.78 -27.55 -2.30
C PHE A 730 17.77 -27.83 -1.20
N ARG A 731 16.52 -27.43 -1.43
CA ARG A 731 15.38 -27.81 -0.59
C ARG A 731 14.69 -29.03 -1.15
N GLU A 732 13.87 -29.67 -0.34
CA GLU A 732 12.97 -30.73 -0.82
C GLU A 732 11.64 -30.13 -1.23
N MET A 733 11.14 -30.48 -2.41
CA MET A 733 9.79 -30.13 -2.83
C MET A 733 8.78 -30.91 -2.00
N LYS A 734 7.65 -30.27 -1.66
CA LYS A 734 6.50 -31.05 -1.19
C LYS A 734 5.90 -31.78 -2.39
N GLY A 735 5.37 -32.99 -2.16
CA GLY A 735 4.83 -33.81 -3.25
C GLY A 735 3.70 -33.14 -4.03
N ASP A 736 2.82 -32.39 -3.36
CA ASP A 736 1.75 -31.62 -3.98
C ASP A 736 2.27 -30.46 -4.84
N VAL A 737 3.32 -29.77 -4.39
CA VAL A 737 3.97 -28.68 -5.14
C VAL A 737 4.60 -29.20 -6.44
N ASP A 738 5.27 -30.35 -6.39
CA ASP A 738 5.91 -30.98 -7.54
C ASP A 738 4.86 -31.50 -8.54
N GLU A 739 3.79 -32.15 -8.06
CA GLU A 739 2.66 -32.61 -8.88
C GLU A 739 1.88 -31.48 -9.58
N GLU A 740 1.89 -30.26 -9.02
CA GLU A 740 1.16 -29.11 -9.58
C GLU A 740 2.03 -28.21 -10.48
N GLU A 741 3.32 -28.53 -10.67
CA GLU A 741 4.27 -27.69 -11.41
C GLU A 741 4.34 -28.05 -12.90
N HIS A 742 3.62 -27.26 -13.70
CA HIS A 742 3.56 -27.45 -15.15
C HIS A 742 4.85 -27.13 -15.91
N SER A 743 5.75 -26.29 -15.39
CA SER A 743 6.98 -25.94 -16.12
C SER A 743 7.92 -27.13 -16.30
N LEU A 744 7.91 -28.09 -15.38
CA LEU A 744 8.62 -29.35 -15.53
C LEU A 744 7.77 -30.34 -16.34
N GLU A 745 6.48 -30.44 -16.02
CA GLU A 745 5.53 -31.38 -16.63
C GLU A 745 5.52 -31.32 -18.17
N MET A 746 5.47 -30.11 -18.74
CA MET A 746 5.36 -29.91 -20.19
C MET A 746 6.59 -30.39 -20.99
N HIS A 747 7.70 -30.68 -20.33
CA HIS A 747 8.89 -31.22 -20.98
C HIS A 747 8.93 -32.75 -20.97
N LEU A 748 8.21 -33.42 -20.07
CA LEU A 748 8.37 -34.85 -19.81
C LEU A 748 8.02 -35.73 -21.03
N PRO A 749 6.88 -35.53 -21.73
CA PRO A 749 6.59 -36.28 -22.95
C PRO A 749 7.63 -36.14 -24.07
N TYR A 750 8.17 -34.95 -24.34
CA TYR A 750 9.24 -34.79 -25.34
C TYR A 750 10.52 -35.51 -24.91
N ILE A 751 10.90 -35.42 -23.63
CA ILE A 751 12.03 -36.19 -23.08
C ILE A 751 11.77 -37.69 -23.28
N ARG A 752 10.60 -38.21 -22.90
CA ARG A 752 10.31 -39.65 -23.07
C ARG A 752 10.33 -40.07 -24.54
N HIS A 753 9.81 -39.24 -25.44
CA HIS A 753 9.73 -39.53 -26.88
C HIS A 753 11.11 -39.55 -27.55
N VAL A 754 11.96 -38.55 -27.29
CA VAL A 754 13.31 -38.46 -27.88
C VAL A 754 14.18 -39.65 -27.47
N PHE A 755 13.98 -40.15 -26.25
CA PHE A 755 14.69 -41.30 -25.69
C PHE A 755 13.87 -42.61 -25.76
N GLN A 756 12.88 -42.70 -26.65
CA GLN A 756 12.07 -43.90 -26.78
C GLN A 756 12.93 -45.15 -27.05
N GLY A 757 12.60 -46.26 -26.37
CA GLY A 757 13.36 -47.51 -26.46
C GLY A 757 14.68 -47.54 -25.65
N ARG A 758 15.00 -46.49 -24.89
CA ARG A 758 16.11 -46.45 -23.93
C ARG A 758 15.60 -46.58 -22.50
N ASP A 759 16.15 -47.54 -21.77
CA ASP A 759 15.83 -47.80 -20.34
C ASP A 759 16.91 -47.27 -19.37
N ASP A 760 18.04 -46.79 -19.91
CA ASP A 760 19.16 -46.25 -19.16
C ASP A 760 19.06 -44.73 -18.91
N LEU A 761 18.04 -44.05 -19.46
CA LEU A 761 17.76 -42.64 -19.19
C LEU A 761 17.39 -42.40 -17.72
N ARG A 762 17.94 -41.36 -17.11
CA ARG A 762 17.58 -40.86 -15.76
C ARG A 762 17.35 -39.35 -15.75
N LEU A 763 16.34 -38.90 -15.02
CA LEU A 763 15.96 -37.48 -14.91
C LEU A 763 16.38 -36.87 -13.57
N VAL A 764 16.81 -35.60 -13.57
CA VAL A 764 17.07 -34.79 -12.37
C VAL A 764 16.23 -33.50 -12.48
N PRO A 765 15.02 -33.48 -11.90
CA PRO A 765 14.16 -32.30 -11.89
C PRO A 765 14.63 -31.29 -10.82
N LEU A 766 14.80 -30.04 -11.24
CA LEU A 766 15.17 -28.91 -10.40
C LEU A 766 14.13 -27.80 -10.54
N LEU A 767 13.38 -27.53 -9.46
CA LEU A 767 12.43 -26.43 -9.43
C LEU A 767 13.12 -25.17 -8.89
N VAL A 768 13.26 -24.17 -9.74
CA VAL A 768 14.00 -22.94 -9.45
C VAL A 768 13.03 -21.87 -8.95
N GLY A 769 13.19 -21.51 -7.67
CA GLY A 769 12.48 -20.40 -7.04
C GLY A 769 13.31 -19.12 -7.06
N HIS A 770 13.48 -18.51 -5.89
CA HIS A 770 14.24 -17.27 -5.69
C HIS A 770 15.57 -17.54 -4.94
N PRO A 771 16.60 -18.09 -5.61
CA PRO A 771 17.93 -18.24 -5.02
C PRO A 771 18.60 -16.89 -4.81
N SER A 772 19.29 -16.74 -3.67
CA SER A 772 20.17 -15.61 -3.41
C SER A 772 21.41 -15.64 -4.32
N GLN A 773 22.13 -14.53 -4.42
CA GLN A 773 23.41 -14.48 -5.15
C GLN A 773 24.42 -15.52 -4.64
N SER A 774 24.46 -15.76 -3.33
CA SER A 774 25.30 -16.81 -2.73
C SER A 774 24.85 -18.21 -3.16
N THR A 775 23.53 -18.46 -3.17
CA THR A 775 22.96 -19.74 -3.63
C THR A 775 23.31 -19.98 -5.10
N LEU A 776 23.21 -18.95 -5.96
CA LEU A 776 23.59 -19.03 -7.37
C LEU A 776 25.08 -19.37 -7.55
N ALA A 777 25.97 -18.75 -6.78
CA ALA A 777 27.41 -19.03 -6.83
C ALA A 777 27.77 -20.44 -6.34
N GLU A 778 26.99 -21.02 -5.42
CA GLU A 778 27.18 -22.40 -4.97
C GLU A 778 26.59 -23.41 -5.95
N LEU A 779 25.42 -23.12 -6.53
CA LEU A 779 24.82 -23.92 -7.59
C LEU A 779 25.76 -24.07 -8.78
N ASP A 780 26.44 -23.00 -9.17
CA ASP A 780 27.45 -22.99 -10.22
C ASP A 780 28.54 -24.04 -9.99
N LYS A 781 29.12 -24.05 -8.79
CA LYS A 781 30.16 -25.02 -8.39
C LYS A 781 29.65 -26.46 -8.46
N VAL A 782 28.40 -26.69 -8.07
CA VAL A 782 27.80 -28.03 -8.04
C VAL A 782 27.46 -28.51 -9.46
N LEU A 783 26.85 -27.66 -10.28
CA LEU A 783 26.38 -28.03 -11.62
C LEU A 783 27.51 -28.13 -12.65
N THR A 784 28.62 -27.39 -12.48
CA THR A 784 29.79 -27.44 -13.37
C THR A 784 30.34 -28.85 -13.56
N ARG A 785 30.32 -29.67 -12.50
CA ARG A 785 30.74 -31.08 -12.57
C ARG A 785 29.87 -31.89 -13.53
N TYR A 786 28.56 -31.68 -13.49
CA TYR A 786 27.59 -32.37 -14.34
C TYR A 786 27.58 -31.82 -15.77
N TRP A 787 27.87 -30.53 -15.94
CA TRP A 787 28.04 -29.92 -17.26
C TRP A 787 29.18 -30.58 -18.06
N SER A 788 30.28 -30.92 -17.37
CA SER A 788 31.47 -31.53 -17.98
C SER A 788 31.31 -33.03 -18.30
N ASP A 789 30.23 -33.68 -17.83
CA ASP A 789 29.96 -35.10 -18.09
C ASP A 789 29.29 -35.27 -19.44
N GLU A 790 29.96 -35.92 -20.41
CA GLU A 790 29.48 -36.13 -21.77
C GLU A 790 28.12 -36.86 -21.85
N GLU A 791 27.77 -37.69 -20.86
CA GLU A 791 26.50 -38.41 -20.80
C GLU A 791 25.35 -37.60 -20.17
N THR A 792 25.62 -36.37 -19.72
CA THR A 792 24.62 -35.46 -19.12
C THR A 792 24.14 -34.39 -20.11
N PHE A 793 22.85 -34.07 -20.09
CA PHE A 793 22.21 -33.04 -20.90
C PHE A 793 21.32 -32.13 -20.05
N PHE A 794 21.21 -30.85 -20.41
CA PHE A 794 20.39 -29.88 -19.68
C PHE A 794 19.18 -29.42 -20.53
N VAL A 795 17.99 -29.56 -19.97
CA VAL A 795 16.74 -29.01 -20.51
C VAL A 795 16.30 -27.87 -19.61
N ILE A 796 16.24 -26.67 -20.16
CA ILE A 796 15.85 -25.46 -19.44
C ILE A 796 14.47 -25.04 -19.95
N SER A 797 13.52 -25.03 -19.03
CA SER A 797 12.12 -24.72 -19.28
C SER A 797 11.90 -23.20 -19.19
N SER A 798 11.32 -22.59 -20.22
CA SER A 798 11.05 -21.16 -20.23
C SER A 798 10.02 -20.67 -21.26
N ASP A 799 9.08 -19.84 -20.83
CA ASP A 799 8.10 -19.15 -21.67
C ASP A 799 8.56 -17.78 -22.20
N PHE A 800 9.81 -17.37 -21.94
CA PHE A 800 10.44 -16.08 -22.31
C PHE A 800 9.71 -14.80 -21.87
N CYS A 801 8.47 -14.57 -22.30
CA CYS A 801 7.70 -13.37 -22.01
C CYS A 801 6.23 -13.66 -21.69
N HIS A 802 5.80 -13.27 -20.49
CA HIS A 802 4.40 -13.16 -20.12
C HIS A 802 3.92 -11.72 -20.33
N TRP A 803 3.54 -11.39 -21.57
CA TRP A 803 3.14 -10.03 -21.94
C TRP A 803 1.66 -9.77 -21.70
N GLY A 804 1.33 -8.67 -21.03
CA GLY A 804 -0.04 -8.19 -20.84
C GLY A 804 -0.26 -7.49 -19.52
N THR A 805 -1.36 -6.72 -19.45
CA THR A 805 -1.76 -6.01 -18.22
C THR A 805 -2.02 -6.95 -17.05
N ARG A 806 -2.50 -8.17 -17.32
CA ARG A 806 -2.67 -9.26 -16.33
C ARG A 806 -1.36 -9.68 -15.67
N PHE A 807 -0.24 -9.54 -16.37
CA PHE A 807 1.10 -9.91 -15.90
C PHE A 807 1.93 -8.70 -15.45
N ALA A 808 1.31 -7.51 -15.41
CA ALA A 808 1.98 -6.23 -15.13
C ALA A 808 3.22 -5.94 -16.01
N HIS A 809 3.29 -6.59 -17.18
CA HIS A 809 4.41 -6.51 -18.11
C HIS A 809 3.87 -6.08 -19.48
N THR A 810 3.91 -4.78 -19.77
CA THR A 810 3.49 -4.22 -21.07
C THR A 810 4.53 -3.29 -21.70
N PRO A 811 5.84 -3.59 -21.62
CA PRO A 811 6.82 -2.82 -22.38
C PRO A 811 6.52 -2.97 -23.88
N TYR A 812 6.73 -1.91 -24.64
CA TYR A 812 6.37 -1.87 -26.04
C TYR A 812 7.33 -0.98 -26.82
N TYR A 813 7.83 -1.48 -27.95
CA TYR A 813 8.63 -0.75 -28.94
C TYR A 813 7.71 -0.24 -30.05
N PRO A 814 7.35 1.07 -30.07
CA PRO A 814 6.43 1.63 -31.07
C PRO A 814 6.96 1.54 -32.49
N ASN A 815 8.28 1.57 -32.62
CA ASN A 815 9.01 1.51 -33.89
C ASN A 815 9.93 0.27 -33.92
N ALA A 816 9.45 -0.87 -33.41
CA ALA A 816 10.21 -2.11 -33.48
C ALA A 816 10.63 -2.34 -34.95
N PRO A 817 11.94 -2.38 -35.26
CA PRO A 817 12.36 -2.63 -36.63
C PRO A 817 11.81 -4.00 -37.06
N PRO A 818 11.51 -4.20 -38.36
CA PRO A 818 11.14 -5.51 -38.85
C PRO A 818 12.20 -6.51 -38.40
N PRO A 819 11.81 -7.68 -37.86
CA PRO A 819 12.77 -8.67 -37.44
C PRO A 819 13.69 -8.96 -38.63
N PRO A 820 15.01 -9.03 -38.44
CA PRO A 820 15.89 -9.42 -39.54
C PRO A 820 15.46 -10.80 -40.07
N PHE A 821 14.87 -10.83 -41.27
CA PHE A 821 14.53 -12.07 -41.99
C PHE A 821 15.81 -12.75 -42.48
N PRO A 822 15.78 -14.08 -42.61
CA PRO A 822 16.18 -14.95 -41.52
C PRO A 822 17.62 -14.59 -41.10
N VAL A 823 17.88 -14.40 -39.80
CA VAL A 823 19.18 -13.93 -39.32
C VAL A 823 20.31 -14.80 -39.84
N VAL A 824 21.11 -14.21 -40.73
CA VAL A 824 22.39 -14.72 -41.20
C VAL A 824 23.23 -15.05 -39.96
N PRO A 825 24.01 -16.15 -39.95
CA PRO A 825 24.94 -16.42 -38.85
C PRO A 825 25.74 -15.17 -38.60
N VAL A 826 25.92 -14.83 -37.34
CA VAL A 826 26.89 -13.81 -36.95
C VAL A 826 28.23 -14.24 -37.51
N GLN A 827 28.67 -13.61 -38.60
CA GLN A 827 30.07 -13.64 -38.98
C GLN A 827 30.87 -13.14 -37.77
N PRO A 828 32.06 -13.69 -37.47
CA PRO A 828 32.87 -13.31 -36.29
C PRO A 828 33.17 -11.81 -36.14
N THR A 829 32.83 -10.99 -37.13
CA THR A 829 32.91 -9.54 -37.08
C THR A 829 31.83 -8.97 -36.17
N ALA A 830 32.30 -8.34 -35.09
CA ALA A 830 31.57 -7.68 -34.01
C ALA A 830 30.24 -7.01 -34.41
N MET A 831 29.25 -7.09 -33.51
CA MET A 831 28.17 -6.08 -33.51
C MET A 831 28.84 -4.70 -33.44
N PRO A 832 28.32 -3.68 -34.16
CA PRO A 832 28.85 -2.33 -34.05
C PRO A 832 28.86 -1.94 -32.57
N ALA A 833 29.97 -1.35 -32.11
CA ALA A 833 30.14 -0.91 -30.72
C ALA A 833 29.10 0.14 -30.25
N SER A 834 28.17 0.53 -31.13
CA SER A 834 27.16 1.58 -30.96
C SER A 834 25.73 1.10 -31.26
N PHE A 835 25.40 -0.19 -31.07
CA PHE A 835 24.00 -0.64 -31.20
C PHE A 835 23.17 -0.10 -30.02
N GLU A 836 22.61 1.10 -30.19
CA GLU A 836 21.59 1.62 -29.30
C GLU A 836 20.22 1.04 -29.71
N PRO A 837 19.54 0.32 -28.81
CA PRO A 837 18.24 -0.25 -29.11
C PRO A 837 17.17 0.87 -29.16
N PRO A 838 16.06 0.68 -29.89
CA PRO A 838 15.03 1.69 -30.07
C PRO A 838 14.36 2.11 -28.74
N ASP A 839 13.66 3.25 -28.75
CA ASP A 839 12.95 3.75 -27.58
C ASP A 839 11.88 2.77 -27.09
N LEU A 840 12.05 2.29 -25.85
CA LEU A 840 11.09 1.42 -25.18
C LEU A 840 10.06 2.25 -24.40
N VAL A 841 8.79 2.11 -24.75
CA VAL A 841 7.70 2.64 -23.93
C VAL A 841 7.40 1.65 -22.82
N LYS A 842 7.53 2.09 -21.57
CA LYS A 842 7.39 1.22 -20.37
C LYS A 842 5.95 0.69 -20.15
N ARG A 843 4.94 1.30 -20.78
CA ARG A 843 3.53 0.88 -20.68
C ARG A 843 2.81 1.04 -22.01
N PHE A 844 2.13 -0.02 -22.45
CA PHE A 844 1.27 0.02 -23.62
C PHE A 844 0.05 0.93 -23.37
N GLY A 845 -0.16 1.93 -24.22
CA GLY A 845 -1.27 2.89 -24.14
C GLY A 845 -2.17 2.91 -25.38
N ALA A 846 -3.34 3.55 -25.31
CA ALA A 846 -4.28 3.63 -26.45
C ALA A 846 -3.73 4.43 -27.66
N ALA A 847 -2.62 5.15 -27.49
CA ALA A 847 -1.95 5.93 -28.55
C ALA A 847 -0.89 5.15 -29.33
N SER A 848 -0.52 3.93 -28.92
CA SER A 848 0.55 3.12 -29.53
C SER A 848 0.03 2.37 -30.78
N LYS A 849 -0.13 3.09 -31.91
CA LYS A 849 -0.70 2.54 -33.16
C LYS A 849 0.31 2.08 -34.21
N ASP A 850 1.60 2.35 -34.03
CA ASP A 850 2.58 2.25 -35.13
C ASP A 850 3.18 0.85 -35.35
N SER A 851 3.21 -0.03 -34.33
CA SER A 851 3.63 -1.44 -34.45
C SER A 851 2.63 -2.41 -33.79
N PRO A 852 2.20 -3.50 -34.45
CA PRO A 852 1.43 -4.55 -33.77
C PRO A 852 2.18 -5.10 -32.54
N ILE A 853 1.47 -5.34 -31.44
CA ILE A 853 2.05 -5.82 -30.17
C ILE A 853 2.96 -7.03 -30.37
N TRP A 854 2.53 -8.00 -31.19
CA TRP A 854 3.30 -9.20 -31.48
C TRP A 854 4.67 -8.91 -32.11
N LYS A 855 4.82 -7.81 -32.89
CA LYS A 855 6.13 -7.41 -33.44
C LYS A 855 7.07 -6.88 -32.37
N SER A 856 6.53 -6.15 -31.39
CA SER A 856 7.31 -5.68 -30.25
C SER A 856 7.77 -6.84 -29.37
N ILE A 857 6.89 -7.81 -29.12
CA ILE A 857 7.22 -9.03 -28.36
C ILE A 857 8.30 -9.82 -29.12
N GLN A 858 8.07 -10.07 -30.42
CA GLN A 858 9.04 -10.76 -31.27
C GLN A 858 10.41 -10.07 -31.30
N TYR A 859 10.45 -8.73 -31.34
CA TYR A 859 11.72 -7.99 -31.29
C TYR A 859 12.42 -8.15 -29.94
N MET A 860 11.69 -8.04 -28.82
CA MET A 860 12.24 -8.26 -27.47
C MET A 860 12.81 -9.67 -27.31
N ASP A 861 12.09 -10.68 -27.80
CA ASP A 861 12.54 -12.07 -27.76
C ASP A 861 13.79 -12.24 -28.63
N HIS A 862 13.81 -11.69 -29.83
CA HIS A 862 14.98 -11.76 -30.71
C HIS A 862 16.22 -11.07 -30.11
N GLU A 863 16.05 -9.90 -29.50
CA GLU A 863 17.14 -9.21 -28.81
C GLU A 863 17.69 -10.05 -27.66
N GLY A 864 16.82 -10.60 -26.82
CA GLY A 864 17.21 -11.46 -25.71
C GLY A 864 17.96 -12.70 -26.21
N MET A 865 17.41 -13.39 -27.21
CA MET A 865 18.05 -14.58 -27.79
C MET A 865 19.41 -14.29 -28.43
N ASP A 866 19.59 -13.11 -29.04
CA ASP A 866 20.87 -12.73 -29.63
C ASP A 866 21.94 -12.40 -28.59
N LEU A 867 21.56 -11.86 -27.42
CA LEU A 867 22.45 -11.73 -26.27
C LEU A 867 22.87 -13.09 -25.70
N LEU A 868 21.92 -14.04 -25.61
CA LEU A 868 22.18 -15.39 -25.10
C LEU A 868 23.05 -16.25 -26.04
N ARG A 869 23.14 -15.91 -27.33
CA ARG A 869 23.98 -16.62 -28.32
C ARG A 869 25.47 -16.31 -28.21
N ARG A 870 25.85 -15.24 -27.50
CA ARG A 870 27.25 -14.81 -27.38
C ARG A 870 27.69 -14.64 -25.92
N PRO A 871 27.50 -15.67 -25.07
CA PRO A 871 27.75 -15.54 -23.64
C PRO A 871 29.22 -15.28 -23.28
N GLY A 872 30.15 -15.61 -24.18
CA GLY A 872 31.59 -15.40 -24.00
C GLY A 872 32.14 -14.05 -24.46
N GLU A 873 31.33 -13.16 -25.04
CA GLU A 873 31.79 -11.79 -25.33
C GLU A 873 32.02 -11.01 -24.02
N ASN A 874 33.12 -10.26 -23.94
CA ASN A 874 33.33 -9.33 -22.82
C ASN A 874 32.12 -8.41 -22.67
N GLY A 875 31.53 -8.39 -21.47
CA GLY A 875 30.34 -7.60 -21.18
C GLY A 875 28.99 -8.31 -21.45
N ALA A 876 28.97 -9.60 -21.85
CA ALA A 876 27.73 -10.29 -22.22
C ALA A 876 26.73 -10.38 -21.06
N LYS A 877 27.22 -10.62 -19.84
CA LYS A 877 26.41 -10.61 -18.61
C LYS A 877 25.82 -9.22 -18.36
N GLU A 878 26.62 -8.19 -18.45
CA GLU A 878 26.23 -6.80 -18.22
C GLU A 878 25.23 -6.33 -19.28
N LYS A 879 25.39 -6.74 -20.54
CA LYS A 879 24.44 -6.48 -21.63
C LYS A 879 23.11 -7.21 -21.40
N TRP A 880 23.15 -8.44 -20.91
CA TRP A 880 21.95 -9.20 -20.54
C TRP A 880 21.23 -8.57 -19.35
N GLU A 881 21.95 -8.19 -18.29
CA GLU A 881 21.41 -7.47 -17.14
C GLU A 881 20.79 -6.14 -17.57
N ALA A 882 21.46 -5.38 -18.44
CA ALA A 882 20.94 -4.15 -19.01
C ALA A 882 19.67 -4.36 -19.85
N TYR A 883 19.61 -5.45 -20.63
CA TYR A 883 18.41 -5.85 -21.37
C TYR A 883 17.23 -6.15 -20.42
N LEU A 884 17.48 -6.92 -19.36
CA LEU A 884 16.48 -7.25 -18.34
C LEU A 884 15.97 -6.00 -17.60
N ASP A 885 16.89 -5.11 -17.21
CA ASP A 885 16.57 -3.84 -16.55
C ASP A 885 15.75 -2.91 -17.43
N ARG A 886 16.06 -2.88 -18.72
CA ARG A 886 15.40 -2.01 -19.70
C ARG A 886 14.03 -2.51 -20.08
N THR A 887 13.92 -3.78 -20.49
CA THR A 887 12.65 -4.39 -20.92
C THR A 887 11.72 -4.67 -19.76
N LYS A 888 12.21 -4.74 -18.52
CA LYS A 888 11.45 -5.25 -17.36
C LYS A 888 10.90 -6.65 -17.62
N ALA A 889 11.53 -7.42 -18.53
CA ALA A 889 11.27 -8.84 -18.74
C ALA A 889 11.59 -9.67 -17.49
N SER A 890 12.28 -9.06 -16.53
CA SER A 890 12.30 -9.42 -15.12
C SER A 890 12.15 -8.17 -14.26
N SER A 891 11.29 -8.18 -13.25
CA SER A 891 11.34 -7.18 -12.19
C SER A 891 12.06 -7.73 -10.97
N SER A 892 13.36 -7.49 -10.88
CA SER A 892 14.07 -7.40 -9.61
C SER A 892 14.41 -5.93 -9.35
N PRO A 893 13.94 -5.31 -8.27
CA PRO A 893 14.46 -4.03 -7.82
C PRO A 893 15.52 -4.29 -6.76
N THR A 894 16.77 -4.56 -7.17
CA THR A 894 17.94 -4.33 -6.33
C THR A 894 18.96 -3.53 -7.13
N SER A 895 19.09 -2.24 -6.78
CA SER A 895 20.14 -1.35 -7.25
C SER A 895 21.54 -1.94 -7.01
N PRO A 896 22.49 -1.83 -7.95
CA PRO A 896 23.90 -1.96 -7.64
C PRO A 896 24.34 -0.69 -6.89
N ALA A 897 24.27 -0.74 -5.56
CA ALA A 897 25.04 0.20 -4.75
C ALA A 897 26.52 -0.16 -4.89
N ARG A 898 27.28 0.77 -5.49
CA ARG A 898 28.75 0.84 -5.43
C ARG A 898 29.23 0.59 -4.00
N LEU A 899 30.31 -0.18 -3.84
CA LEU A 899 31.44 0.17 -2.96
C LEU A 899 32.64 -0.78 -3.13
N ILE A 900 33.80 -0.13 -3.33
CA ILE A 900 35.20 -0.56 -3.13
C ILE A 900 36.00 -1.05 -4.36
N ASP A 901 36.65 -0.05 -4.97
CA ASP A 901 38.07 0.05 -5.37
C ASP A 901 39.01 -1.17 -5.19
N GLY A 902 39.93 -1.34 -6.16
CA GLY A 902 41.25 -1.91 -5.89
C GLY A 902 41.66 -3.13 -6.72
N ARG A 903 42.45 -2.87 -7.78
CA ARG A 903 43.54 -3.73 -8.33
C ARG A 903 43.57 -5.21 -7.90
N SER A 904 43.39 -6.13 -8.83
CA SER A 904 44.40 -7.12 -9.30
C SER A 904 43.82 -8.04 -10.36
#